data_AF-A0AAD8VNE5-F1
#
_entry.id   AF-A0AAD8VNE5-F1
#
_cell.length_a   1.000
_cell.length_b   1.000
_cell.length_c   1.000
_cell.angle_alpha   90.00
_cell.angle_beta   90.00
_cell.angle_gamma   90.00
#
_symmetry.space_group_name_H-M   'P 1'
#
loop_
_entity.id
_entity.type
_entity.pdbx_description
1 polymer ?
#
loop_
_entity_poly.entity_id
_entity_poly.type
_entity_poly.pdbx_seq_one_letter_code
_entity_poly.pdbx_strand_id
1 'polypeptide(L)'
;MLKDHRNLTSTLLARLFYKEIVENTAMGVKAIQRRVHLQYNYEIEYGKAWRAKQTALENRFGTFFDAYDGVVRLLQTLKDRNPGTHVDIQDFVIPEFPNVRVLHRVFFAFNICIEAFMHCRPVMCVDGTFLTGRYKGQILTAIGVDGNNRIVPLAFAFVESENTASWLWFFRQLKKSIVKDRPNVCVLHDRHAGILAAIKTLKEAGPDEETPWQDMQSRWCMRHLGANFFSQFRNKGLMNLFKKLCKQNQECKYTFLRGKLDEFTKDHVRQRLAARAALAAAHAAAVAQGTQVPVAPEPDPIGLCDLPGFDPPNTRRRPGRRIKNFAEWIEHEPLERWSLLHDTHGARYGVMTTNLAESYNFVLRGNRALPLTTLVEDMAARPLLDPGIDQKHRASHLEADPQSMDPLQTRTPKKNWMIHPQWEDRLKWAGLLPFARLVEARDNVSRLNYDAALITCLVDRWRPETHTFHFRWGEMAPTLEDVSMLLGLPLAGEPIGPLEEPVGWMHSMDARFLGVREGVGPISFEAHGPRQAWLHEFQIEQFGYPDVPMTAVQITRSLEAYLMWLLGKTMFTDNHGNTISAWYIPIAQEIAEATEAEHITQRSWGSAVLASSPRMVLESLVAPSCCSSGPGRGFPSAVLRLVRHFGHNQLRNCYPAFTEQFDLLLESDVSWEPYSEDHRDEAYPGGISLMCTRDWAYWMTKAKIIFDIFVEEMSQQRVMRQFGMRQLIEPPPHTVPLPPRVHA
;
A
#
# COMPACT_ATOMS: atom_id res chain seq x y z
N MET A 1 44.42 20.06 -21.75
CA MET A 1 42.94 19.99 -21.69
C MET A 1 42.38 21.06 -22.61
N LEU A 2 41.45 20.70 -23.50
CA LEU A 2 40.85 21.66 -24.43
C LEU A 2 39.67 22.37 -23.75
N LYS A 3 39.79 23.68 -23.59
CA LYS A 3 38.69 24.55 -23.15
C LYS A 3 37.69 24.74 -24.30
N ASP A 4 36.42 24.92 -23.94
CA ASP A 4 35.23 25.18 -24.75
C ASP A 4 35.44 25.48 -26.26
N HIS A 5 34.72 24.77 -27.14
CA HIS A 5 34.82 24.93 -28.60
C HIS A 5 33.67 25.78 -29.15
N ARG A 6 33.97 26.80 -29.97
CA ARG A 6 32.97 27.69 -30.61
C ARG A 6 31.85 26.98 -31.39
N ASN A 7 32.11 25.79 -31.94
CA ASN A 7 31.16 25.04 -32.76
C ASN A 7 30.25 24.14 -31.91
N LEU A 8 30.63 23.84 -30.66
CA LEU A 8 29.76 23.17 -29.68
C LEU A 8 28.78 24.20 -29.12
N THR A 9 27.82 24.61 -29.95
CA THR A 9 26.74 25.52 -29.55
C THR A 9 25.69 24.78 -28.73
N SER A 10 24.92 25.48 -27.90
CA SER A 10 23.83 24.88 -27.15
C SER A 10 22.78 24.23 -28.07
N THR A 11 22.54 24.81 -29.24
CA THR A 11 21.61 24.27 -30.25
C THR A 11 22.11 22.96 -30.84
N LEU A 12 23.40 22.85 -31.16
CA LEU A 12 23.98 21.60 -31.65
C LEU A 12 23.93 20.51 -30.57
N LEU A 13 24.30 20.86 -29.34
CA LEU A 13 24.24 19.95 -28.20
C LEU A 13 22.81 19.46 -27.93
N ALA A 14 21.82 20.35 -28.04
CA ALA A 14 20.41 19.99 -27.89
C ALA A 14 19.96 18.95 -28.93
N ARG A 15 20.45 19.03 -30.17
CA ARG A 15 20.15 18.06 -31.23
C ARG A 15 20.88 16.73 -31.02
N LEU A 16 22.17 16.79 -30.69
CA LEU A 16 23.02 15.61 -30.52
C LEU A 16 22.57 14.75 -29.33
N PHE A 17 22.18 15.38 -28.23
CA PHE A 17 21.73 14.69 -27.01
C PHE A 17 20.21 14.69 -26.86
N TYR A 18 19.47 14.99 -27.93
CA TYR A 18 18.00 15.13 -27.89
C TYR A 18 17.33 13.90 -27.27
N LYS A 19 17.63 12.71 -27.81
CA LYS A 19 17.06 11.45 -27.34
C LYS A 19 17.35 11.19 -25.87
N GLU A 20 18.62 11.29 -25.46
CA GLU A 20 19.04 11.08 -24.07
C GLU A 20 18.37 12.08 -23.10
N ILE A 21 18.21 13.35 -23.51
CA ILE A 21 17.57 14.38 -22.68
C ILE A 21 16.05 14.16 -22.57
N VAL A 22 15.39 13.78 -23.67
CA VAL A 22 13.94 13.57 -23.71
C VAL A 22 13.53 12.28 -22.99
N GLU A 23 14.33 11.22 -23.09
CA GLU A 23 14.09 9.95 -22.36
C GLU A 23 14.38 10.08 -20.86
N ASN A 24 15.28 10.99 -20.46
CA ASN A 24 15.57 11.27 -19.06
C ASN A 24 15.47 12.78 -18.77
N THR A 25 14.23 13.26 -18.63
CA THR A 25 13.93 14.66 -18.31
C THR A 25 14.59 15.13 -17.00
N ALA A 26 14.85 14.21 -16.06
CA ALA A 26 15.55 14.45 -14.80
C ALA A 26 17.09 14.59 -14.95
N MET A 27 17.66 14.37 -16.14
CA MET A 27 19.10 14.41 -16.38
C MET A 27 19.71 15.73 -15.88
N GLY A 28 20.68 15.64 -14.97
CA GLY A 28 21.34 16.81 -14.42
C GLY A 28 22.22 17.51 -15.47
N VAL A 29 22.32 18.84 -15.39
CA VAL A 29 23.17 19.63 -16.31
C VAL A 29 24.63 19.14 -16.29
N LYS A 30 25.13 18.72 -15.11
CA LYS A 30 26.47 18.12 -14.97
C LYS A 30 26.63 16.80 -15.71
N ALA A 31 25.56 16.02 -15.89
CA ALA A 31 25.60 14.79 -16.66
C ALA A 31 25.80 15.12 -18.16
N ILE A 32 25.13 16.16 -18.67
CA ILE A 32 25.33 16.65 -20.04
C ILE A 32 26.77 17.15 -20.23
N GLN A 33 27.31 17.93 -19.27
CA GLN A 33 28.73 18.35 -19.32
C GLN A 33 29.68 17.15 -19.38
N ARG A 34 29.45 16.14 -18.53
CA ARG A 34 30.24 14.89 -18.51
C ARG A 34 30.12 14.13 -19.83
N ARG A 35 28.92 14.07 -20.41
CA ARG A 35 28.66 13.38 -21.68
C ARG A 35 29.42 14.03 -22.83
N VAL A 36 29.41 15.37 -22.89
CA VAL A 36 30.18 16.15 -23.87
C VAL A 36 31.67 15.93 -23.70
N HIS A 37 32.16 15.91 -22.46
CA HIS A 37 33.55 15.61 -22.17
C HIS A 37 33.96 14.21 -22.64
N LEU A 38 33.17 13.18 -22.33
CA LEU A 38 33.47 11.80 -22.71
C LEU A 38 33.44 11.58 -24.23
N GLN A 39 32.53 12.24 -24.95
CA GLN A 39 32.36 12.02 -26.39
C GLN A 39 33.26 12.88 -27.26
N TYR A 40 33.52 14.12 -26.84
CA TYR A 40 34.20 15.13 -27.67
C TYR A 40 35.48 15.68 -27.03
N ASN A 41 35.82 15.29 -25.80
CA ASN A 41 37.01 15.72 -25.07
C ASN A 41 37.10 17.25 -24.83
N TYR A 42 35.95 17.93 -24.77
CA TYR A 42 35.83 19.36 -24.45
C TYR A 42 35.07 19.57 -23.14
N GLU A 43 35.49 20.56 -22.36
CA GLU A 43 34.73 21.08 -21.23
C GLU A 43 33.85 22.25 -21.66
N ILE A 44 32.54 22.17 -21.37
CA ILE A 44 31.57 23.23 -21.66
C ILE A 44 31.06 23.87 -20.37
N GLU A 45 30.70 25.15 -20.44
CA GLU A 45 30.11 25.87 -19.30
C GLU A 45 28.74 25.30 -18.89
N TYR A 46 28.42 25.40 -17.60
CA TYR A 46 27.13 24.97 -17.04
C TYR A 46 25.95 25.62 -17.78
N GLY A 47 26.01 26.94 -18.02
CA GLY A 47 24.94 27.67 -18.70
C GLY A 47 24.70 27.21 -20.14
N LYS A 48 25.73 26.76 -20.84
CA LYS A 48 25.63 26.21 -22.20
C LYS A 48 24.94 24.84 -22.21
N ALA A 49 25.33 23.96 -21.28
CA ALA A 49 24.68 22.66 -21.09
C ALA A 49 23.22 22.82 -20.63
N TRP A 50 22.93 23.78 -19.75
CA TRP A 50 21.57 24.10 -19.32
C TRP A 50 20.71 24.58 -20.49
N ARG A 51 21.23 25.51 -21.31
CA ARG A 51 20.53 25.99 -22.53
C ARG A 51 20.25 24.84 -23.50
N ALA A 52 21.22 23.96 -23.73
CA ALA A 52 21.03 22.78 -24.58
C ALA A 52 19.89 21.88 -24.07
N LYS A 53 19.86 21.63 -22.76
CA LYS A 53 18.76 20.89 -22.10
C LYS A 53 17.42 21.57 -22.33
N GLN A 54 17.32 22.88 -22.06
CA GLN A 54 16.08 23.63 -22.20
C GLN A 54 15.58 23.62 -23.65
N THR A 55 16.46 23.85 -24.63
CA THR A 55 16.09 23.79 -26.05
C THR A 55 15.58 22.41 -26.45
N ALA A 56 16.20 21.32 -26.00
CA ALA A 56 15.73 19.98 -26.30
C ALA A 56 14.33 19.69 -25.70
N LEU A 57 14.10 20.14 -24.46
CA LEU A 57 12.80 19.99 -23.79
C LEU A 57 11.72 20.87 -24.44
N GLU A 58 12.01 22.14 -24.73
CA GLU A 58 11.08 23.05 -25.40
C GLU A 58 10.71 22.56 -26.81
N ASN A 59 11.67 21.98 -27.55
CA ASN A 59 11.40 21.38 -28.86
C ASN A 59 10.47 20.16 -28.79
N ARG A 60 10.47 19.41 -27.67
CA ARG A 60 9.62 18.23 -27.49
C ARG A 60 8.25 18.58 -26.92
N PHE A 61 8.22 19.46 -25.93
CA PHE A 61 7.10 19.67 -25.03
C PHE A 61 6.44 21.05 -25.18
N GLY A 62 6.95 21.89 -26.07
CA GLY A 62 6.51 23.26 -26.24
C GLY A 62 7.15 24.21 -25.23
N THR A 63 6.89 25.51 -25.40
CA THR A 63 7.47 26.52 -24.53
C THR A 63 6.68 26.66 -23.22
N PHE A 64 7.34 27.20 -22.19
CA PHE A 64 6.67 27.56 -20.93
C PHE A 64 5.59 28.65 -21.12
N PHE A 65 5.65 29.44 -22.19
CA PHE A 65 4.62 30.45 -22.45
C PHE A 65 3.38 29.80 -23.06
N ASP A 66 3.56 28.98 -24.10
CA ASP A 66 2.45 28.33 -24.80
C ASP A 66 1.69 27.36 -23.90
N ALA A 67 2.38 26.77 -22.91
CA ALA A 67 1.77 25.81 -22.00
C ALA A 67 0.69 26.40 -21.08
N TYR A 68 0.66 27.72 -20.86
CA TYR A 68 -0.45 28.33 -20.10
C TYR A 68 -1.77 28.26 -20.88
N ASP A 69 -1.72 28.51 -22.19
CA ASP A 69 -2.88 28.43 -23.07
C ASP A 69 -3.19 26.94 -23.40
N GLY A 70 -2.14 26.15 -23.59
CA GLY A 70 -2.23 24.70 -23.82
C GLY A 70 -2.89 23.94 -22.66
N VAL A 71 -2.55 24.24 -21.40
CA VAL A 71 -3.11 23.51 -20.24
C VAL A 71 -4.60 23.77 -20.07
N VAL A 72 -5.06 25.00 -20.32
CA VAL A 72 -6.49 25.37 -20.26
C VAL A 72 -7.28 24.58 -21.31
N ARG A 73 -6.84 24.61 -22.57
CA ARG A 73 -7.48 23.87 -23.66
C ARG A 73 -7.46 22.36 -23.44
N LEU A 74 -6.33 21.83 -22.96
CA LEU A 74 -6.18 20.41 -22.68
C LEU A 74 -7.17 19.97 -21.60
N LEU A 75 -7.24 20.67 -20.47
CA LEU A 75 -8.14 20.32 -19.37
C LEU A 75 -9.62 20.46 -19.75
N GLN A 76 -9.97 21.46 -20.56
CA GLN A 76 -11.30 21.57 -21.14
C GLN A 76 -11.63 20.37 -22.03
N THR A 77 -10.71 20.00 -22.93
CA THR A 77 -10.86 18.83 -23.80
C THR A 77 -10.99 17.53 -23.00
N LEU A 78 -10.19 17.37 -21.94
CA LEU A 78 -10.25 16.21 -21.04
C LEU A 78 -11.58 16.16 -20.30
N LYS A 79 -12.10 17.31 -19.84
CA LYS A 79 -13.42 17.41 -19.20
C LYS A 79 -14.56 17.04 -20.16
N ASP A 80 -14.49 17.51 -21.41
CA ASP A 80 -15.50 17.20 -22.43
C ASP A 80 -15.49 15.71 -22.83
N ARG A 81 -14.30 15.10 -22.88
CA ARG A 81 -14.15 13.68 -23.23
C ARG A 81 -14.34 12.71 -22.06
N ASN A 82 -14.20 13.18 -20.82
CA ASN A 82 -14.37 12.39 -19.61
C ASN A 82 -15.42 13.05 -18.69
N PRO A 83 -16.73 12.88 -18.99
CA PRO A 83 -17.81 13.46 -18.21
C PRO A 83 -17.67 13.13 -16.72
N GLY A 84 -17.94 14.12 -15.85
CA GLY A 84 -17.72 14.02 -14.41
C GLY A 84 -16.35 14.51 -13.93
N THR A 85 -15.39 14.71 -14.85
CA THR A 85 -14.11 15.35 -14.53
C THR A 85 -14.34 16.78 -14.04
N HIS A 86 -13.80 17.12 -12.87
CA HIS A 86 -13.88 18.47 -12.31
C HIS A 86 -12.65 19.26 -12.69
N VAL A 87 -12.86 20.48 -13.20
CA VAL A 87 -11.79 21.43 -13.56
C VAL A 87 -12.24 22.81 -13.12
N ASP A 88 -11.37 23.52 -12.39
CA ASP A 88 -11.55 24.92 -12.00
C ASP A 88 -10.30 25.71 -12.39
N ILE A 89 -10.48 26.81 -13.13
CA ILE A 89 -9.38 27.61 -13.68
C ILE A 89 -9.61 29.05 -13.21
N GLN A 90 -8.63 29.60 -12.49
CA GLN A 90 -8.60 30.99 -12.10
C GLN A 90 -7.56 31.72 -12.92
N ASP A 91 -7.98 32.84 -13.51
CA ASP A 91 -7.12 33.76 -14.22
C ASP A 91 -7.48 35.21 -13.87
N PHE A 92 -6.55 36.14 -14.11
CA PHE A 92 -6.79 37.57 -13.92
C PHE A 92 -6.24 38.35 -15.11
N VAL A 93 -6.72 39.59 -15.25
CA VAL A 93 -6.27 40.53 -16.28
C VAL A 93 -5.30 41.51 -15.65
N ILE A 94 -4.20 41.80 -16.35
CA ILE A 94 -3.28 42.87 -15.96
C ILE A 94 -3.87 44.19 -16.49
N PRO A 95 -4.09 45.23 -15.65
CA PRO A 95 -4.68 46.49 -16.09
C PRO A 95 -3.95 47.15 -17.27
N GLU A 96 -2.62 47.01 -17.31
CA GLU A 96 -1.76 47.53 -18.38
C GLU A 96 -1.91 46.77 -19.71
N PHE A 97 -2.40 45.53 -19.66
CA PHE A 97 -2.60 44.65 -20.82
C PHE A 97 -3.99 43.98 -20.75
N PRO A 98 -5.08 44.72 -21.00
CA PRO A 98 -6.45 44.25 -20.76
C PRO A 98 -6.84 43.04 -21.62
N ASN A 99 -6.14 42.82 -22.74
CA ASN A 99 -6.37 41.70 -23.64
C ASN A 99 -5.55 40.45 -23.26
N VAL A 100 -4.73 40.52 -22.21
CA VAL A 100 -3.88 39.40 -21.76
C VAL A 100 -4.43 38.85 -20.45
N ARG A 101 -4.86 37.59 -20.50
CA ARG A 101 -5.24 36.81 -19.33
C ARG A 101 -4.02 36.08 -18.77
N VAL A 102 -3.82 36.20 -17.46
CA VAL A 102 -2.74 35.56 -16.73
C VAL A 102 -3.33 34.43 -15.90
N LEU A 103 -2.87 33.20 -16.18
CA LEU A 103 -3.25 32.05 -15.39
C LEU A 103 -2.75 32.22 -13.95
N HIS A 104 -3.67 32.12 -12.99
CA HIS A 104 -3.38 32.22 -11.57
C HIS A 104 -3.32 30.84 -10.92
N ARG A 105 -4.39 30.06 -11.06
CA ARG A 105 -4.52 28.73 -10.46
C ARG A 105 -5.30 27.79 -11.36
N VAL A 106 -4.97 26.51 -11.29
CA VAL A 106 -5.68 25.45 -12.02
C VAL A 106 -5.86 24.28 -11.08
N PHE A 107 -7.08 23.76 -10.99
CA PHE A 107 -7.44 22.55 -10.26
C PHE A 107 -8.04 21.57 -11.25
N PHE A 108 -7.71 20.30 -11.09
CA PHE A 108 -8.40 19.24 -11.80
C PHE A 108 -8.44 17.94 -10.99
N ALA A 109 -9.55 17.21 -11.14
CA ALA A 109 -9.77 15.87 -10.62
C ALA A 109 -10.49 15.06 -11.70
N PHE A 110 -9.89 13.97 -12.15
CA PHE A 110 -10.49 13.12 -13.19
C PHE A 110 -11.70 12.38 -12.61
N ASN A 111 -12.74 12.18 -13.43
CA ASN A 111 -13.97 11.50 -13.00
C ASN A 111 -13.67 10.16 -12.30
N ILE A 112 -12.77 9.37 -12.91
CA ILE A 112 -12.37 8.06 -12.39
C ILE A 112 -11.74 8.14 -10.98
N CYS A 113 -10.98 9.19 -10.70
CA CYS A 113 -10.37 9.44 -9.39
C CYS A 113 -11.41 9.91 -8.36
N ILE A 114 -12.41 10.68 -8.79
CA ILE A 114 -13.54 11.11 -7.95
C ILE A 114 -14.36 9.89 -7.53
N GLU A 115 -14.74 9.05 -8.49
CA GLU A 115 -15.47 7.80 -8.26
C GLU A 115 -14.66 6.82 -7.39
N ALA A 116 -13.35 6.72 -7.61
CA ALA A 116 -12.44 5.89 -6.82
C ALA A 116 -12.57 6.15 -5.32
N PHE A 117 -12.64 7.42 -4.93
CA PHE A 117 -12.56 7.81 -3.53
C PHE A 117 -13.73 7.31 -2.70
N MET A 118 -14.88 7.04 -3.32
CA MET A 118 -16.03 6.42 -2.66
C MET A 118 -15.73 5.02 -2.14
N HIS A 119 -14.75 4.34 -2.75
CA HIS A 119 -14.32 2.99 -2.39
C HIS A 119 -13.00 2.97 -1.60
N CYS A 120 -12.30 4.11 -1.52
CA CYS A 120 -11.13 4.29 -0.68
C CYS A 120 -11.49 4.39 0.80
N ARG A 121 -10.52 4.21 1.70
CA ARG A 121 -10.69 4.67 3.09
C ARG A 121 -11.02 6.16 3.06
N PRO A 122 -11.90 6.69 3.95
CA PRO A 122 -12.24 8.12 3.99
C PRO A 122 -11.08 8.96 4.57
N VAL A 123 -9.86 8.73 4.09
CA VAL A 123 -8.62 9.39 4.46
C VAL A 123 -7.97 9.91 3.19
N MET A 124 -7.64 11.19 3.18
CA MET A 124 -6.96 11.87 2.08
C MET A 124 -5.72 12.55 2.61
N CYS A 125 -4.56 12.21 2.04
CA CYS A 125 -3.30 12.88 2.31
C CYS A 125 -3.15 14.06 1.34
N VAL A 126 -2.85 15.24 1.86
CA VAL A 126 -2.52 16.41 1.03
C VAL A 126 -1.09 16.86 1.28
N ASP A 127 -0.41 17.28 0.21
CA ASP A 127 0.95 17.80 0.27
C ASP A 127 1.20 18.79 -0.87
N GLY A 128 2.21 19.64 -0.70
CA GLY A 128 2.64 20.62 -1.68
C GLY A 128 4.08 20.36 -2.13
N THR A 129 4.38 20.62 -3.41
CA THR A 129 5.74 20.50 -3.91
C THR A 129 6.08 21.57 -4.95
N PHE A 130 7.32 22.06 -4.91
CA PHE A 130 7.78 23.12 -5.81
C PHE A 130 7.87 22.65 -7.26
N LEU A 131 7.36 23.48 -8.17
CA LEU A 131 7.76 23.41 -9.57
C LEU A 131 9.24 23.82 -9.66
N THR A 132 10.03 23.03 -10.39
CA THR A 132 11.48 23.22 -10.51
C THR A 132 11.91 23.77 -11.88
N GLY A 133 10.93 24.05 -12.75
CA GLY A 133 11.12 24.61 -14.08
C GLY A 133 11.20 26.14 -14.06
N ARG A 134 10.76 26.81 -15.13
CA ARG A 134 10.68 28.29 -15.16
C ARG A 134 9.58 28.84 -14.26
N TYR A 135 8.56 28.04 -13.96
CA TYR A 135 7.49 28.41 -13.05
C TYR A 135 8.00 28.40 -11.61
N LYS A 136 7.68 29.45 -10.85
CA LYS A 136 8.00 29.56 -9.42
C LYS A 136 6.85 29.09 -8.50
N GLY A 137 5.81 28.49 -9.09
CA GLY A 137 4.64 28.00 -8.37
C GLY A 137 4.84 26.64 -7.71
N GLN A 138 3.74 26.06 -7.25
CA GLN A 138 3.70 24.77 -6.58
C GLN A 138 2.60 23.87 -7.16
N ILE A 139 2.82 22.57 -7.02
CA ILE A 139 1.83 21.53 -7.26
C ILE A 139 1.27 21.12 -5.90
N LEU A 140 -0.02 21.31 -5.68
CA LEU A 140 -0.74 20.71 -4.55
C LEU A 140 -1.34 19.39 -5.01
N THR A 141 -1.19 18.36 -4.20
CA THR A 141 -1.70 17.02 -4.51
C THR A 141 -2.62 16.52 -3.39
N ALA A 142 -3.68 15.82 -3.78
CA ALA A 142 -4.54 15.07 -2.89
C ALA A 142 -4.51 13.60 -3.26
N ILE A 143 -4.18 12.74 -2.30
CA ILE A 143 -3.99 11.31 -2.48
C ILE A 143 -4.86 10.54 -1.50
N GLY A 144 -5.63 9.58 -2.00
CA GLY A 144 -6.39 8.60 -1.23
C GLY A 144 -5.65 7.27 -1.09
N VAL A 145 -6.25 6.37 -0.30
CA VAL A 145 -5.75 5.01 -0.10
C VAL A 145 -6.92 4.05 -0.24
N ASP A 146 -6.77 3.04 -1.09
CA ASP A 146 -7.77 1.99 -1.24
C ASP A 146 -7.77 0.99 -0.06
N GLY A 147 -8.65 -0.01 -0.11
CA GLY A 147 -8.69 -1.10 0.87
C GLY A 147 -7.37 -1.88 0.97
N ASN A 148 -6.62 -1.96 -0.14
CA ASN A 148 -5.38 -2.72 -0.31
C ASN A 148 -4.11 -1.93 0.04
N ASN A 149 -4.24 -0.74 0.63
CA ASN A 149 -3.13 0.18 0.93
C ASN A 149 -2.36 0.67 -0.32
N ARG A 150 -3.01 0.71 -1.49
CA ARG A 150 -2.47 1.31 -2.72
C ARG A 150 -2.80 2.80 -2.76
N ILE A 151 -1.90 3.54 -3.39
CA ILE A 151 -2.00 4.99 -3.58
C ILE A 151 -3.02 5.25 -4.69
N VAL A 152 -3.95 6.17 -4.44
CA VAL A 152 -4.92 6.63 -5.43
C VAL A 152 -4.79 8.13 -5.57
N PRO A 153 -4.23 8.67 -6.67
CA PRO A 153 -4.24 10.10 -6.90
C PRO A 153 -5.68 10.61 -7.10
N LEU A 154 -6.07 11.64 -6.36
CA LEU A 154 -7.44 12.16 -6.35
C LEU A 154 -7.55 13.49 -7.11
N ALA A 155 -6.68 14.44 -6.79
CA ALA A 155 -6.70 15.76 -7.40
C ALA A 155 -5.32 16.41 -7.41
N PHE A 156 -5.19 17.37 -8.33
CA PHE A 156 -4.00 18.16 -8.54
C PHE A 156 -4.38 19.64 -8.65
N ALA A 157 -3.49 20.50 -8.18
CA ALA A 157 -3.59 21.92 -8.46
C ALA A 157 -2.24 22.58 -8.71
N PHE A 158 -2.21 23.52 -9.65
CA PHE A 158 -1.10 24.44 -9.85
C PHE A 158 -1.46 25.77 -9.19
N VAL A 159 -0.61 26.22 -8.27
CA VAL A 159 -0.82 27.45 -7.49
C VAL A 159 0.43 28.31 -7.45
N GLU A 160 0.26 29.59 -7.15
CA GLU A 160 1.34 30.56 -7.08
C GLU A 160 2.28 30.33 -5.89
N SER A 161 1.75 29.85 -4.76
CA SER A 161 2.52 29.48 -3.56
C SER A 161 1.66 28.80 -2.48
N GLU A 162 2.31 28.20 -1.48
CA GLU A 162 1.71 27.54 -0.31
C GLU A 162 1.27 28.62 0.69
N ASN A 163 0.19 29.31 0.35
CA ASN A 163 -0.41 30.33 1.21
C ASN A 163 -1.85 29.97 1.58
N THR A 164 -2.43 30.69 2.53
CA THR A 164 -3.80 30.44 3.01
C THR A 164 -4.83 30.49 1.89
N ALA A 165 -4.71 31.44 0.95
CA ALA A 165 -5.67 31.58 -0.13
C ALA A 165 -5.61 30.41 -1.13
N SER A 166 -4.41 29.89 -1.42
CA SER A 166 -4.22 28.71 -2.27
C SER A 166 -4.79 27.45 -1.63
N TRP A 167 -4.47 27.21 -0.36
CA TRP A 167 -4.96 26.04 0.38
C TRP A 167 -6.47 26.08 0.58
N LEU A 168 -7.03 27.25 0.93
CA LEU A 168 -8.47 27.43 1.07
C LEU A 168 -9.17 27.14 -0.25
N TRP A 169 -8.72 27.75 -1.35
CA TRP A 169 -9.29 27.47 -2.66
C TRP A 169 -9.16 25.98 -3.04
N PHE A 170 -8.00 25.35 -2.79
CA PHE A 170 -7.81 23.92 -3.05
C PHE A 170 -8.79 23.03 -2.27
N PHE A 171 -8.96 23.27 -0.96
CA PHE A 171 -9.92 22.51 -0.16
C PHE A 171 -11.37 22.74 -0.57
N ARG A 172 -11.74 23.95 -1.02
CA ARG A 172 -13.07 24.19 -1.60
C ARG A 172 -13.29 23.33 -2.84
N GLN A 173 -12.29 23.24 -3.72
CA GLN A 173 -12.40 22.37 -4.90
C GLN A 173 -12.50 20.89 -4.52
N LEU A 174 -11.71 20.42 -3.54
CA LEU A 174 -11.81 19.06 -3.00
C LEU A 174 -13.21 18.78 -2.43
N LYS A 175 -13.80 19.73 -1.68
CA LYS A 175 -15.15 19.58 -1.12
C LYS A 175 -16.22 19.54 -2.21
N LYS A 176 -16.12 20.42 -3.23
CA LYS A 176 -17.06 20.48 -4.36
C LYS A 176 -17.05 19.22 -5.22
N SER A 177 -15.87 18.62 -5.43
CA SER A 177 -15.68 17.54 -6.40
C SER A 177 -15.58 16.16 -5.77
N ILE A 178 -14.64 15.95 -4.85
CA ILE A 178 -14.27 14.61 -4.36
C ILE A 178 -15.04 14.23 -3.10
N VAL A 179 -15.30 15.18 -2.20
CA VAL A 179 -15.90 14.93 -0.87
C VAL A 179 -17.39 15.28 -0.82
N LYS A 180 -18.03 15.39 -2.00
CA LYS A 180 -19.42 15.80 -2.10
C LYS A 180 -20.35 14.82 -1.37
N ASP A 181 -20.22 13.53 -1.68
CA ASP A 181 -21.12 12.48 -1.22
C ASP A 181 -20.48 11.57 -0.14
N ARG A 182 -19.33 11.97 0.42
CA ARG A 182 -18.57 11.17 1.40
C ARG A 182 -18.43 11.92 2.73
N PRO A 183 -19.15 11.54 3.80
CA PRO A 183 -19.06 12.20 5.09
C PRO A 183 -17.80 11.81 5.86
N ASN A 184 -17.44 12.62 6.87
CA ASN A 184 -16.41 12.34 7.87
C ASN A 184 -15.00 12.07 7.30
N VAL A 185 -14.68 12.65 6.14
CA VAL A 185 -13.37 12.49 5.51
C VAL A 185 -12.26 13.11 6.38
N CYS A 186 -11.21 12.33 6.62
CA CYS A 186 -10.01 12.74 7.31
C CYS A 186 -8.94 13.26 6.35
N VAL A 187 -8.63 14.55 6.45
CA VAL A 187 -7.50 15.17 5.77
C VAL A 187 -6.24 15.02 6.61
N LEU A 188 -5.27 14.26 6.12
CA LEU A 188 -3.93 14.14 6.70
C LEU A 188 -2.99 15.12 6.00
N HIS A 189 -2.41 16.05 6.75
CA HIS A 189 -1.63 17.15 6.19
C HIS A 189 -0.43 17.50 7.08
N ASP A 190 0.44 18.41 6.63
CA ASP A 190 1.54 18.93 7.45
C ASP A 190 1.03 19.97 8.49
N ARG A 191 1.93 20.63 9.23
CA ARG A 191 1.52 21.69 10.20
C ARG A 191 1.70 23.10 9.61
N HIS A 192 1.57 23.28 8.30
CA HIS A 192 1.74 24.58 7.66
C HIS A 192 0.61 25.54 8.05
N ALA A 193 0.97 26.79 8.36
CA ALA A 193 0.01 27.80 8.82
C ALA A 193 -1.12 28.06 7.81
N GLY A 194 -0.80 28.04 6.51
CA GLY A 194 -1.78 28.21 5.44
C GLY A 194 -2.83 27.10 5.38
N ILE A 195 -2.44 25.84 5.61
CA ILE A 195 -3.36 24.70 5.66
C ILE A 195 -4.29 24.81 6.86
N LEU A 196 -3.71 25.09 8.03
CA LEU A 196 -4.45 25.20 9.27
C LEU A 196 -5.51 26.31 9.15
N ALA A 197 -5.11 27.50 8.72
CA ALA A 197 -6.04 28.62 8.54
C ALA A 197 -7.18 28.27 7.57
N ALA A 198 -6.88 27.62 6.45
CA ALA A 198 -7.89 27.17 5.50
C ALA A 198 -8.87 26.15 6.09
N ILE A 199 -8.36 25.15 6.82
CA ILE A 199 -9.17 24.14 7.50
C ILE A 199 -10.11 24.80 8.52
N LYS A 200 -9.62 25.78 9.28
CA LYS A 200 -10.43 26.52 10.23
C LYS A 200 -11.58 27.24 9.52
N THR A 201 -11.29 28.01 8.46
CA THR A 201 -12.32 28.73 7.70
C THR A 201 -13.44 27.82 7.21
N LEU A 202 -13.11 26.61 6.76
CA LEU A 202 -14.12 25.68 6.24
C LEU A 202 -14.92 24.97 7.34
N LYS A 203 -14.31 24.70 8.50
CA LYS A 203 -14.99 24.06 9.64
C LYS A 203 -15.86 25.02 10.43
N GLU A 204 -15.37 26.25 10.63
CA GLU A 204 -16.03 27.34 11.35
C GLU A 204 -16.61 28.36 10.37
N ALA A 205 -17.17 27.85 9.28
CA ALA A 205 -17.71 28.63 8.18
C ALA A 205 -18.82 29.59 8.65
N GLY A 206 -18.66 30.87 8.33
CA GLY A 206 -19.71 31.88 8.44
C GLY A 206 -20.74 31.75 7.31
N PRO A 207 -21.82 32.55 7.32
CA PRO A 207 -22.89 32.47 6.32
C PRO A 207 -22.42 32.77 4.88
N ASP A 208 -21.33 33.50 4.71
CA ASP A 208 -20.77 33.87 3.40
C ASP A 208 -19.82 32.79 2.80
N GLU A 209 -19.49 31.73 3.55
CA GLU A 209 -18.67 30.64 3.01
C GLU A 209 -19.55 29.71 2.17
N GLU A 210 -19.35 29.77 0.85
CA GLU A 210 -20.13 28.98 -0.12
C GLU A 210 -19.96 27.47 0.03
N THR A 211 -18.85 27.01 0.62
CA THR A 211 -18.51 25.59 0.70
C THR A 211 -18.04 25.17 2.10
N PRO A 212 -18.94 25.20 3.09
CA PRO A 212 -18.62 24.75 4.44
C PRO A 212 -18.26 23.26 4.42
N TRP A 213 -17.30 22.88 5.26
CA TRP A 213 -16.86 21.50 5.44
C TRP A 213 -16.73 21.18 6.93
N GLN A 214 -17.86 21.25 7.62
CA GLN A 214 -17.96 21.15 9.08
C GLN A 214 -17.57 19.76 9.62
N ASP A 215 -17.92 18.70 8.90
CA ASP A 215 -17.64 17.31 9.25
C ASP A 215 -16.20 16.86 8.90
N MET A 216 -15.36 17.76 8.37
CA MET A 216 -13.96 17.47 8.06
C MET A 216 -13.20 17.03 9.32
N GLN A 217 -12.64 15.84 9.28
CA GLN A 217 -11.62 15.42 10.22
C GLN A 217 -10.26 15.89 9.69
N SER A 218 -9.36 16.37 10.57
CA SER A 218 -8.02 16.75 10.15
C SER A 218 -6.99 16.21 11.13
N ARG A 219 -5.87 15.71 10.62
CA ARG A 219 -4.79 15.06 11.37
C ARG A 219 -3.44 15.50 10.82
N TRP A 220 -2.42 15.45 11.65
CA TRP A 220 -1.07 15.88 11.26
C TRP A 220 -0.18 14.71 10.90
N CYS A 221 0.60 14.91 9.86
CA CYS A 221 1.63 13.99 9.45
C CYS A 221 2.71 13.87 10.54
N MET A 222 2.83 12.67 11.12
CA MET A 222 3.87 12.33 12.11
C MET A 222 5.28 12.57 11.57
N ARG A 223 5.51 12.42 10.25
CA ARG A 223 6.83 12.65 9.64
C ARG A 223 7.22 14.12 9.73
N HIS A 224 6.33 15.02 9.31
CA HIS A 224 6.52 16.47 9.38
C HIS A 224 6.59 16.95 10.82
N LEU A 225 5.74 16.44 11.71
CA LEU A 225 5.81 16.77 13.13
C LEU A 225 7.12 16.28 13.76
N GLY A 226 7.64 15.12 13.33
CA GLY A 226 8.96 14.63 13.71
C GLY A 226 10.10 15.50 13.18
N ALA A 227 9.97 16.11 12.00
CA ALA A 227 10.93 17.09 11.51
C ALA A 227 10.92 18.36 12.38
N ASN A 228 9.75 18.84 12.80
CA ASN A 228 9.64 19.94 13.76
C ASN A 228 10.28 19.59 15.12
N PHE A 229 10.08 18.35 15.60
CA PHE A 229 10.75 17.85 16.80
C PHE A 229 12.28 17.87 16.63
N PHE A 230 12.77 17.44 15.46
CA PHE A 230 14.20 17.47 15.15
C PHE A 230 14.75 18.91 15.09
N SER A 231 13.99 19.88 14.56
CA SER A 231 14.41 21.29 14.56
C SER A 231 14.62 21.88 15.97
N GLN A 232 13.87 21.38 16.95
CA GLN A 232 14.01 21.76 18.36
C GLN A 232 15.20 21.05 19.05
N PHE A 233 15.20 19.71 19.02
CA PHE A 233 16.12 18.90 19.83
C PHE A 233 17.37 18.44 19.07
N ARG A 234 17.34 18.38 17.74
CA ARG A 234 18.45 17.96 16.85
C ARG A 234 19.05 16.59 17.16
N ASN A 235 18.22 15.70 17.68
CA ASN A 235 18.62 14.35 18.04
C ASN A 235 17.73 13.33 17.31
N LYS A 236 18.34 12.53 16.42
CA LYS A 236 17.63 11.51 15.64
C LYS A 236 17.05 10.39 16.52
N GLY A 237 17.75 10.00 17.59
CA GLY A 237 17.28 8.98 18.53
C GLY A 237 16.00 9.43 19.24
N LEU A 238 15.98 10.66 19.75
CA LEU A 238 14.79 11.25 20.38
C LEU A 238 13.64 11.44 19.39
N MET A 239 13.91 11.88 18.16
CA MET A 239 12.89 11.96 17.10
C MET A 239 12.27 10.59 16.79
N ASN A 240 13.08 9.52 16.74
CA ASN A 240 12.58 8.18 16.50
C ASN A 240 11.75 7.67 17.69
N LEU A 241 12.14 8.00 18.92
CA LEU A 241 11.35 7.71 20.12
C LEU A 241 10.00 8.45 20.10
N PHE A 242 9.98 9.72 19.70
CA PHE A 242 8.75 10.50 19.47
C PHE A 242 7.85 9.87 18.40
N LYS A 243 8.41 9.44 17.26
CA LYS A 243 7.64 8.73 16.22
C LYS A 243 7.07 7.40 16.74
N LYS A 244 7.82 6.67 17.59
CA LYS A 244 7.30 5.47 18.26
C LYS A 244 6.12 5.82 19.16
N LEU A 245 6.22 6.87 19.97
CA LEU A 245 5.14 7.36 20.82
C LEU A 245 3.86 7.68 20.02
N CYS A 246 3.99 8.39 18.90
CA CYS A 246 2.85 8.78 18.07
C CYS A 246 2.05 7.56 17.56
N LYS A 247 2.73 6.44 17.29
CA LYS A 247 2.14 5.20 16.75
C LYS A 247 1.55 4.26 17.80
N GLN A 248 1.66 4.58 19.09
CA GLN A 248 1.09 3.69 20.11
C GLN A 248 -0.44 3.78 20.09
N ASN A 249 -1.09 2.62 20.10
CA ASN A 249 -2.52 2.43 20.33
C ASN A 249 -2.81 1.92 21.76
N GLN A 250 -1.76 1.67 22.57
CA GLN A 250 -1.87 1.15 23.93
C GLN A 250 -1.46 2.22 24.94
N GLU A 251 -2.34 2.47 25.92
CA GLU A 251 -2.13 3.50 26.93
C GLU A 251 -0.88 3.25 27.78
N CYS A 252 -0.63 2.00 28.20
CA CYS A 252 0.54 1.67 29.01
C CYS A 252 1.88 1.99 28.30
N LYS A 253 2.01 1.59 27.02
CA LYS A 253 3.18 1.89 26.19
C LYS A 253 3.28 3.38 25.88
N TYR A 254 2.15 4.04 25.62
CA TYR A 254 2.09 5.47 25.38
C TYR A 254 2.62 6.24 26.59
N THR A 255 2.10 5.96 27.78
CA THR A 255 2.50 6.62 29.04
C THR A 255 3.97 6.36 29.37
N PHE A 256 4.44 5.13 29.20
CA PHE A 256 5.85 4.78 29.38
C PHE A 256 6.77 5.56 28.43
N LEU A 257 6.48 5.53 27.12
CA LEU A 257 7.28 6.23 26.12
C LEU A 257 7.23 7.75 26.30
N ARG A 258 6.08 8.29 26.70
CA ARG A 258 5.89 9.72 26.99
C ARG A 258 6.78 10.15 28.16
N GLY A 259 6.80 9.38 29.25
CA GLY A 259 7.69 9.64 30.39
C GLY A 259 9.18 9.58 30.01
N LYS A 260 9.59 8.55 29.27
CA LYS A 260 10.98 8.40 28.80
C LYS A 260 11.40 9.52 27.85
N LEU A 261 10.51 9.93 26.96
CA LEU A 261 10.78 11.02 26.03
C LEU A 261 10.98 12.34 26.79
N ASP A 262 10.20 12.60 27.83
CA ASP A 262 10.36 13.81 28.65
C ASP A 262 11.68 13.81 29.44
N GLU A 263 12.01 12.69 30.08
CA GLU A 263 13.29 12.47 30.78
C GLU A 263 14.48 12.73 29.85
N PHE A 264 14.52 12.03 28.71
CA PHE A 264 15.67 12.10 27.80
C PHE A 264 15.80 13.44 27.07
N THR A 265 14.68 14.10 26.75
CA THR A 265 14.73 15.45 26.16
C THR A 265 15.25 16.47 27.17
N LYS A 266 14.84 16.37 28.44
CA LYS A 266 15.33 17.23 29.53
C LYS A 266 16.83 17.09 29.73
N ASP A 267 17.32 15.86 29.78
CA ASP A 267 18.76 15.59 29.93
C ASP A 267 19.55 16.04 28.70
N HIS A 268 19.03 15.81 27.49
CA HIS A 268 19.65 16.27 26.24
C HIS A 268 19.77 17.79 26.18
N VAL A 269 18.72 18.54 26.58
CA VAL A 269 18.77 20.00 26.64
C VAL A 269 19.79 20.48 27.67
N ARG A 270 19.84 19.85 28.86
CA ARG A 270 20.83 20.17 29.91
C ARG A 270 22.26 19.97 29.40
N GLN A 271 22.54 18.83 28.77
CA GLN A 271 23.85 18.50 28.19
C GLN A 271 24.24 19.48 27.09
N ARG A 272 23.31 19.84 26.19
CA ARG A 272 23.58 20.79 25.11
C ARG A 272 23.88 22.20 25.64
N LEU A 273 23.20 22.64 26.70
CA LEU A 273 23.49 23.92 27.34
C LEU A 273 24.87 23.93 28.02
N ALA A 274 25.23 22.85 28.72
CA ALA A 274 26.55 22.70 29.32
C ALA A 274 27.66 22.69 28.27
N ALA A 275 27.47 21.97 27.16
CA ALA A 275 28.41 21.94 26.05
C ALA A 275 28.59 23.32 25.39
N ARG A 276 27.49 24.08 25.20
CA ARG A 276 27.55 25.46 24.69
C ARG A 276 28.29 26.39 25.64
N ALA A 277 28.07 26.29 26.95
CA ALA A 277 28.79 27.07 27.94
C ALA A 277 30.30 26.75 27.95
N ALA A 278 30.65 25.46 27.87
CA ALA A 278 32.04 25.02 27.77
C ALA A 278 32.72 25.52 26.49
N LEU A 279 32.03 25.46 25.34
CA LEU A 279 32.55 25.98 24.07
C LEU A 279 32.75 27.50 24.13
N ALA A 280 31.80 28.24 24.73
CA ALA A 280 31.92 29.68 24.91
C ALA A 280 33.09 30.06 25.83
N ALA A 281 33.31 29.31 26.92
CA ALA A 281 34.45 29.50 27.81
C ALA A 281 35.78 29.20 27.10
N ALA A 282 35.85 28.10 26.33
CA ALA A 282 37.03 27.74 25.54
C ALA A 282 37.34 28.79 24.45
N HIS A 283 36.31 29.31 23.78
CA HIS A 283 36.46 30.37 22.80
C HIS A 283 36.96 31.67 23.45
N ALA A 284 36.39 32.08 24.58
CA ALA A 284 36.84 33.24 25.33
C ALA A 284 38.32 33.10 25.77
N ALA A 285 38.73 31.91 26.20
CA ALA A 285 40.12 31.62 26.54
C ALA A 285 41.05 31.69 25.31
N ALA A 286 40.64 31.15 24.17
CA ALA A 286 41.43 31.19 22.93
C ALA A 286 41.57 32.63 22.38
N VAL A 287 40.51 33.44 22.48
CA VAL A 287 40.54 34.88 22.13
C VAL A 287 41.49 35.64 23.07
N ALA A 288 41.46 35.35 24.37
CA ALA A 288 42.39 35.95 25.34
C ALA A 288 43.87 35.59 25.04
N GLN A 289 44.12 34.46 24.38
CA GLN A 289 45.45 34.02 23.93
C GLN A 289 45.80 34.52 22.51
N GLY A 290 45.03 35.45 21.93
CA GLY A 290 45.32 36.05 20.63
C GLY A 290 45.07 35.16 19.41
N THR A 291 44.36 34.03 19.58
CA THR A 291 44.09 33.09 18.48
C THR A 291 42.71 33.36 17.86
N GLN A 292 42.65 33.65 16.57
CA GLN A 292 41.38 33.72 15.83
C GLN A 292 40.83 32.31 15.56
N VAL A 293 39.73 31.95 16.25
CA VAL A 293 39.02 30.68 16.02
C VAL A 293 37.71 30.97 15.29
N PRO A 294 37.51 30.49 14.05
CA PRO A 294 36.21 30.58 13.40
C PRO A 294 35.22 29.65 14.09
N VAL A 295 34.20 30.22 14.74
CA VAL A 295 33.07 29.45 15.29
C VAL A 295 31.92 29.56 14.30
N ALA A 296 31.56 28.45 13.65
CA ALA A 296 30.26 28.35 13.01
C ALA A 296 29.21 28.17 14.13
N PRO A 297 28.33 29.14 14.40
CA PRO A 297 27.36 28.99 15.47
C PRO A 297 26.39 27.85 15.11
N GLU A 298 26.20 26.93 16.04
CA GLU A 298 25.11 25.95 15.92
C GLU A 298 23.78 26.75 15.84
N PRO A 299 22.96 26.57 14.78
CA PRO A 299 21.76 27.37 14.62
C PRO A 299 20.82 27.20 15.82
N ASP A 300 19.96 28.16 16.08
CA ASP A 300 19.08 28.12 17.25
C ASP A 300 18.04 26.98 17.19
N PRO A 301 17.63 26.44 18.35
CA PRO A 301 16.50 25.52 18.42
C PRO A 301 15.21 26.22 18.01
N ILE A 302 14.46 25.58 17.12
CA ILE A 302 13.20 26.10 16.60
C ILE A 302 12.07 25.29 17.23
N GLY A 303 11.28 25.94 18.08
CA GLY A 303 10.08 25.37 18.68
C GLY A 303 8.91 25.32 17.69
N LEU A 304 7.74 24.86 18.14
CA LEU A 304 6.53 24.96 17.33
C LEU A 304 6.08 26.42 17.24
N CYS A 305 5.81 26.90 16.02
CA CYS A 305 5.33 28.26 15.76
C CYS A 305 3.91 28.47 16.31
N ASP A 306 3.60 29.73 16.65
CA ASP A 306 2.25 30.21 16.97
C ASP A 306 1.29 29.91 15.82
N LEU A 307 0.07 29.52 16.19
CA LEU A 307 -1.01 29.22 15.26
C LEU A 307 -2.18 30.18 15.51
N PRO A 308 -2.14 31.39 14.92
CA PRO A 308 -3.24 32.35 15.04
C PRO A 308 -4.56 31.70 14.63
N GLY A 309 -5.50 31.61 15.57
CA GLY A 309 -6.82 31.04 15.35
C GLY A 309 -7.00 29.57 15.74
N PHE A 310 -5.96 28.78 15.97
CA PHE A 310 -6.07 27.47 16.66
C PHE A 310 -5.71 27.58 18.13
N ASP A 311 -4.73 28.43 18.43
CA ASP A 311 -4.36 28.70 19.80
C ASP A 311 -5.45 29.56 20.45
N PRO A 312 -5.85 29.27 21.71
CA PRO A 312 -6.77 30.13 22.45
C PRO A 312 -6.31 31.59 22.45
N PRO A 313 -7.23 32.58 22.51
CA PRO A 313 -6.85 33.99 22.56
C PRO A 313 -5.79 34.25 23.64
N ASN A 314 -4.74 34.99 23.30
CA ASN A 314 -3.59 35.31 24.16
C ASN A 314 -2.60 34.16 24.48
N THR A 315 -2.71 33.00 23.82
CA THR A 315 -1.67 31.97 23.91
C THR A 315 -0.37 32.49 23.29
N ARG A 316 0.73 32.45 24.06
CA ARG A 316 2.09 32.71 23.55
C ARG A 316 2.92 31.46 23.72
N ARG A 317 3.35 30.85 22.63
CA ARG A 317 4.17 29.65 22.70
C ARG A 317 5.58 29.98 23.16
N ARG A 318 6.21 28.99 23.80
CA ARG A 318 7.58 29.11 24.29
C ARG A 318 8.53 29.20 23.09
N PRO A 319 9.44 30.19 23.03
CA PRO A 319 10.49 30.19 22.03
C PRO A 319 11.37 28.95 22.24
N GLY A 320 11.92 28.39 21.16
CA GLY A 320 12.66 27.12 21.21
C GLY A 320 13.78 27.07 22.26
N ARG A 321 14.43 28.21 22.55
CA ARG A 321 15.45 28.31 23.62
C ARG A 321 14.92 28.09 25.04
N ARG A 322 13.63 28.31 25.29
CA ARG A 322 12.98 28.16 26.61
C ARG A 322 12.36 26.78 26.83
N ILE A 323 12.29 25.96 25.79
CA ILE A 323 11.73 24.60 25.84
C ILE A 323 12.79 23.66 26.42
N LYS A 324 12.46 23.04 27.54
CA LYS A 324 13.36 22.16 28.31
C LYS A 324 13.16 20.69 28.00
N ASN A 325 11.94 20.27 27.69
CA ASN A 325 11.58 18.87 27.52
C ASN A 325 10.46 18.70 26.48
N PHE A 326 10.06 17.45 26.27
CA PHE A 326 8.98 17.09 25.35
C PHE A 326 7.63 17.67 25.77
N ALA A 327 7.29 17.61 27.06
CA ALA A 327 6.00 18.10 27.54
C ALA A 327 5.81 19.60 27.25
N GLU A 328 6.84 20.42 27.48
CA GLU A 328 6.83 21.85 27.14
C GLU A 328 6.80 22.10 25.62
N TRP A 329 7.32 21.18 24.81
CA TRP A 329 7.33 21.31 23.35
C TRP A 329 5.95 21.05 22.74
N ILE A 330 5.19 20.10 23.28
CA ILE A 330 3.89 19.66 22.73
C ILE A 330 2.69 20.24 23.50
N GLU A 331 2.91 21.08 24.51
CA GLU A 331 1.95 21.55 25.53
C GLU A 331 0.58 21.98 24.97
N HIS A 332 0.55 22.68 23.84
CA HIS A 332 -0.67 23.24 23.25
C HIS A 332 -1.21 22.45 22.06
N GLU A 333 -0.64 21.29 21.75
CA GLU A 333 -1.08 20.50 20.60
C GLU A 333 -2.20 19.51 20.97
N PRO A 334 -3.38 19.58 20.31
CA PRO A 334 -4.46 18.62 20.53
C PRO A 334 -4.01 17.18 20.22
N LEU A 335 -4.24 16.29 21.19
CA LEU A 335 -3.77 14.90 21.14
C LEU A 335 -4.35 14.16 19.94
N GLU A 336 -5.62 14.38 19.61
CA GLU A 336 -6.28 13.66 18.51
C GLU A 336 -5.66 13.97 17.15
N ARG A 337 -4.89 15.06 17.00
CA ARG A 337 -4.26 15.44 15.73
C ARG A 337 -2.98 14.66 15.44
N TRP A 338 -2.27 14.18 16.44
CA TRP A 338 -0.93 13.60 16.26
C TRP A 338 -0.72 12.22 16.90
N SER A 339 -1.51 11.86 17.92
CA SER A 339 -1.42 10.56 18.60
C SER A 339 -2.42 9.56 18.02
N LEU A 340 -1.96 8.33 17.75
CA LEU A 340 -2.85 7.24 17.31
C LEU A 340 -3.79 6.78 18.42
N LEU A 341 -3.29 6.64 19.66
CA LEU A 341 -4.10 6.29 20.84
C LEU A 341 -5.30 7.23 21.04
N HIS A 342 -5.14 8.51 20.73
CA HIS A 342 -6.18 9.53 20.90
C HIS A 342 -6.93 9.84 19.60
N ASP A 343 -6.79 9.01 18.56
CA ASP A 343 -7.45 9.25 17.28
C ASP A 343 -8.97 9.07 17.42
N THR A 344 -9.69 10.18 17.47
CA THR A 344 -11.16 10.14 17.62
C THR A 344 -11.81 9.49 16.40
N HIS A 345 -12.77 8.60 16.66
CA HIS A 345 -13.54 7.85 15.66
C HIS A 345 -12.71 6.99 14.70
N GLY A 346 -11.43 6.71 15.02
CA GLY A 346 -10.54 6.00 14.09
C GLY A 346 -10.38 6.71 12.75
N ALA A 347 -10.59 8.04 12.72
CA ALA A 347 -10.72 8.83 11.49
C ALA A 347 -9.54 8.68 10.54
N ARG A 348 -8.32 8.40 11.04
CA ARG A 348 -7.14 8.25 10.19
C ARG A 348 -6.89 6.82 9.70
N TYR A 349 -7.69 5.83 10.13
CA TYR A 349 -7.55 4.41 9.75
C TYR A 349 -6.10 3.87 9.90
N GLY A 350 -5.41 4.29 10.97
CA GLY A 350 -4.01 3.93 11.24
C GLY A 350 -2.96 4.65 10.37
N VAL A 351 -3.36 5.50 9.42
CA VAL A 351 -2.43 6.25 8.56
C VAL A 351 -1.81 7.42 9.33
N MET A 352 -0.50 7.33 9.59
CA MET A 352 0.22 8.31 10.42
C MET A 352 1.04 9.32 9.61
N THR A 353 1.23 9.12 8.31
CA THR A 353 2.14 9.93 7.49
C THR A 353 1.55 10.23 6.12
N THR A 354 1.85 11.43 5.59
CA THR A 354 1.62 11.83 4.19
C THR A 354 2.61 11.19 3.22
N ASN A 355 3.31 10.11 3.59
CA ASN A 355 4.26 9.40 2.72
C ASN A 355 3.64 9.03 1.36
N LEU A 356 2.32 8.83 1.31
CA LEU A 356 1.58 8.51 0.10
C LEU A 356 1.59 9.70 -0.89
N ALA A 357 1.33 10.91 -0.40
CA ALA A 357 1.46 12.14 -1.18
C ALA A 357 2.91 12.44 -1.57
N GLU A 358 3.86 12.18 -0.67
CA GLU A 358 5.28 12.37 -0.94
C GLU A 358 5.84 11.37 -1.97
N SER A 359 5.40 10.11 -1.93
CA SER A 359 5.76 9.10 -2.92
C SER A 359 5.26 9.52 -4.31
N TYR A 360 4.05 10.08 -4.41
CA TYR A 360 3.57 10.62 -5.68
C TYR A 360 4.34 11.89 -6.10
N ASN A 361 4.68 12.78 -5.15
CA ASN A 361 5.55 13.93 -5.43
C ASN A 361 6.95 13.49 -5.93
N PHE A 362 7.44 12.33 -5.48
CA PHE A 362 8.66 11.72 -6.00
C PHE A 362 8.49 11.22 -7.44
N VAL A 363 7.35 10.62 -7.78
CA VAL A 363 7.01 10.25 -9.17
C VAL A 363 7.03 11.48 -10.08
N LEU A 364 6.51 12.62 -9.60
CA LEU A 364 6.52 13.88 -10.33
C LEU A 364 7.91 14.54 -10.42
N ARG A 365 8.94 14.04 -9.69
CA ARG A 365 10.23 14.72 -9.53
C ARG A 365 10.91 15.10 -10.84
N GLY A 366 10.88 14.21 -11.84
CA GLY A 366 11.44 14.45 -13.18
C GLY A 366 10.62 15.43 -14.02
N ASN A 367 9.31 15.47 -13.78
CA ASN A 367 8.35 16.19 -14.60
C ASN A 367 8.08 17.61 -14.09
N ARG A 368 8.40 17.92 -12.82
CA ARG A 368 8.27 19.27 -12.22
C ARG A 368 9.06 20.38 -12.93
N ALA A 369 10.00 20.01 -13.80
CA ALA A 369 10.75 20.96 -14.63
C ALA A 369 10.11 21.23 -16.00
N LEU A 370 9.05 20.52 -16.38
CA LEU A 370 8.41 20.56 -17.69
C LEU A 370 7.30 21.64 -17.74
N PRO A 371 6.83 22.00 -18.95
CA PRO A 371 5.67 22.86 -19.13
C PRO A 371 4.38 22.27 -18.51
N LEU A 372 3.42 23.11 -18.10
CA LEU A 372 2.21 22.67 -17.39
C LEU A 372 1.34 21.71 -18.23
N THR A 373 1.22 21.94 -19.54
CA THR A 373 0.48 21.03 -20.43
C THR A 373 1.05 19.63 -20.38
N THR A 374 2.37 19.49 -20.45
CA THR A 374 3.06 18.20 -20.37
C THR A 374 2.90 17.54 -19.00
N LEU A 375 2.88 18.32 -17.91
CA LEU A 375 2.59 17.80 -16.58
C LEU A 375 1.19 17.18 -16.51
N VAL A 376 0.18 17.86 -17.08
CA VAL A 376 -1.19 17.33 -17.14
C VAL A 376 -1.28 16.11 -18.06
N GLU A 377 -0.62 16.13 -19.21
CA GLU A 377 -0.54 14.97 -20.11
C GLU A 377 0.07 13.77 -19.41
N ASP A 378 1.19 13.92 -18.70
CA ASP A 378 1.83 12.82 -17.97
C ASP A 378 0.94 12.29 -16.82
N MET A 379 0.20 13.18 -16.15
CA MET A 379 -0.78 12.79 -15.13
C MET A 379 -2.00 12.06 -15.73
N ALA A 380 -2.38 12.37 -16.98
CA ALA A 380 -3.54 11.80 -17.66
C ALA A 380 -3.24 10.57 -18.52
N ALA A 381 -2.01 10.45 -19.04
CA ALA A 381 -1.64 9.49 -20.08
C ALA A 381 -0.97 8.22 -19.54
N ARG A 382 -1.02 7.97 -18.23
CA ARG A 382 -0.55 6.69 -17.67
C ARG A 382 -1.50 5.60 -18.17
N PRO A 383 -1.02 4.60 -18.95
CA PRO A 383 -1.87 3.51 -19.42
C PRO A 383 -2.30 2.60 -18.27
N LEU A 384 -3.45 1.93 -18.46
CA LEU A 384 -3.99 0.93 -17.52
C LEU A 384 -3.02 -0.26 -17.38
N LEU A 385 -2.27 -0.53 -18.45
CA LEU A 385 -1.17 -1.49 -18.52
C LEU A 385 0.15 -0.71 -18.46
N ASP A 386 0.83 -0.70 -17.31
CA ASP A 386 2.18 -0.14 -17.21
C ASP A 386 3.13 -1.05 -18.02
N PRO A 387 3.77 -0.56 -19.11
CA PRO A 387 4.74 -1.37 -19.86
C PRO A 387 5.90 -1.86 -19.00
N GLY A 388 6.19 -1.17 -17.89
CA GLY A 388 7.15 -1.58 -16.89
C GLY A 388 6.70 -2.77 -16.03
N ILE A 389 5.40 -3.02 -15.91
CA ILE A 389 4.87 -4.26 -15.31
C ILE A 389 5.12 -5.41 -16.25
N ASP A 390 4.75 -5.30 -17.53
CA ASP A 390 5.03 -6.36 -18.52
C ASP A 390 6.53 -6.67 -18.61
N GLN A 391 7.40 -5.66 -18.66
CA GLN A 391 8.86 -5.85 -18.69
C GLN A 391 9.44 -6.50 -17.42
N LYS A 392 8.80 -6.31 -16.26
CA LYS A 392 9.21 -6.91 -14.97
C LYS A 392 8.41 -8.18 -14.67
N HIS A 393 7.44 -8.51 -15.50
CA HIS A 393 6.57 -9.65 -15.30
C HIS A 393 7.41 -10.91 -15.46
N ARG A 394 7.16 -11.89 -14.60
CA ARG A 394 7.82 -13.18 -14.65
C ARG A 394 7.75 -13.82 -16.05
N ALA A 395 6.64 -13.62 -16.75
CA ALA A 395 6.44 -14.03 -18.15
C ALA A 395 7.43 -13.39 -19.15
N SER A 396 7.79 -12.11 -19.00
CA SER A 396 8.78 -11.47 -19.88
C SER A 396 10.20 -12.00 -19.64
N HIS A 397 10.52 -12.38 -18.39
CA HIS A 397 11.79 -13.04 -18.08
C HIS A 397 11.88 -14.46 -18.67
N LEU A 398 10.76 -15.19 -18.74
CA LEU A 398 10.69 -16.49 -19.44
C LEU A 398 10.99 -16.35 -20.94
N GLU A 399 10.56 -15.27 -21.59
CA GLU A 399 10.88 -15.03 -23.01
C GLU A 399 12.39 -14.83 -23.26
N ALA A 400 13.08 -14.24 -22.28
CA ALA A 400 14.51 -13.96 -22.39
C ALA A 400 15.38 -15.20 -22.09
N ASP A 401 14.98 -16.04 -21.11
CA ASP A 401 15.70 -17.27 -20.75
C ASP A 401 14.75 -18.34 -20.15
N PRO A 402 14.08 -19.16 -20.99
CA PRO A 402 13.12 -20.17 -20.54
C PRO A 402 13.72 -21.27 -19.64
N GLN A 403 15.03 -21.51 -19.74
CA GLN A 403 15.72 -22.58 -18.99
C GLN A 403 16.19 -22.12 -17.61
N SER A 404 16.14 -20.82 -17.31
CA SER A 404 16.65 -20.24 -16.06
C SER A 404 15.66 -20.19 -14.90
N MET A 405 14.38 -20.47 -15.15
CA MET A 405 13.30 -20.19 -14.19
C MET A 405 12.82 -21.44 -13.47
N ASP A 406 13.09 -21.54 -12.17
CA ASP A 406 12.56 -22.62 -11.32
C ASP A 406 11.09 -22.35 -10.95
N PRO A 407 10.23 -23.39 -10.86
CA PRO A 407 8.87 -23.26 -10.34
C PRO A 407 8.83 -22.58 -8.98
N LEU A 408 7.79 -21.77 -8.72
CA LEU A 408 7.59 -21.12 -7.43
C LEU A 408 7.41 -22.17 -6.32
N GLN A 409 8.04 -21.94 -5.18
CA GLN A 409 7.88 -22.83 -4.03
C GLN A 409 6.59 -22.50 -3.28
N THR A 410 5.67 -23.45 -3.15
CA THR A 410 4.40 -23.22 -2.44
C THR A 410 4.61 -23.11 -0.92
N ARG A 411 3.89 -22.19 -0.26
CA ARG A 411 3.98 -21.94 1.20
C ARG A 411 3.18 -22.92 2.06
N THR A 412 3.14 -24.16 1.64
CA THR A 412 2.26 -25.18 2.19
C THR A 412 2.96 -25.97 3.30
N PRO A 413 2.27 -26.33 4.40
CA PRO A 413 2.86 -27.16 5.43
C PRO A 413 3.30 -28.51 4.84
N LYS A 414 4.46 -29.01 5.28
CA LYS A 414 5.00 -30.31 4.83
C LYS A 414 4.18 -31.50 5.34
N LYS A 415 3.52 -31.34 6.50
CA LYS A 415 2.68 -32.36 7.15
C LYS A 415 1.39 -31.70 7.64
N ASN A 416 0.25 -32.32 7.31
CA ASN A 416 -1.07 -31.94 7.82
C ASN A 416 -1.26 -32.46 9.25
N TRP A 417 -2.23 -31.91 9.99
CA TRP A 417 -2.55 -32.37 11.35
C TRP A 417 -3.80 -33.25 11.32
N MET A 418 -3.87 -34.23 12.24
CA MET A 418 -5.09 -35.01 12.46
C MET A 418 -6.11 -34.19 13.26
N ILE A 419 -7.41 -34.45 13.08
CA ILE A 419 -8.49 -33.78 13.82
C ILE A 419 -9.02 -34.70 14.90
N HIS A 420 -9.01 -34.24 16.15
CA HIS A 420 -9.63 -34.95 17.26
C HIS A 420 -11.17 -34.86 17.16
N PRO A 421 -11.93 -35.94 17.42
CA PRO A 421 -13.40 -35.91 17.33
C PRO A 421 -14.08 -34.82 18.17
N GLN A 422 -13.54 -34.52 19.37
CA GLN A 422 -14.08 -33.45 20.22
C GLN A 422 -13.80 -32.01 19.71
N TRP A 423 -13.12 -31.84 18.59
CA TRP A 423 -12.95 -30.53 17.94
C TRP A 423 -14.09 -30.22 16.97
N GLU A 424 -14.81 -31.25 16.52
CA GLU A 424 -15.74 -31.15 15.39
C GLU A 424 -16.83 -30.12 15.60
N ASP A 425 -17.45 -30.10 16.78
CA ASP A 425 -18.52 -29.14 17.08
C ASP A 425 -18.01 -27.70 17.04
N ARG A 426 -16.88 -27.41 17.70
CA ARG A 426 -16.26 -26.07 17.70
C ARG A 426 -15.84 -25.62 16.30
N LEU A 427 -15.25 -26.52 15.51
CA LEU A 427 -14.91 -26.24 14.11
C LEU A 427 -16.14 -26.04 13.23
N LYS A 428 -17.23 -26.78 13.48
CA LYS A 428 -18.51 -26.68 12.76
C LYS A 428 -19.21 -25.36 13.09
N TRP A 429 -19.28 -25.01 14.37
CA TRP A 429 -19.78 -23.72 14.83
C TRP A 429 -18.94 -22.59 14.25
N ALA A 430 -17.62 -22.69 14.18
CA ALA A 430 -16.80 -21.67 13.53
C ALA A 430 -16.92 -21.63 11.99
N GLY A 431 -17.61 -22.59 11.36
CA GLY A 431 -17.68 -22.69 9.90
C GLY A 431 -16.37 -23.13 9.24
N LEU A 432 -15.46 -23.74 9.99
CA LEU A 432 -14.12 -24.17 9.54
C LEU A 432 -14.00 -25.68 9.32
N LEU A 433 -14.97 -26.48 9.79
CA LEU A 433 -14.89 -27.95 9.71
C LEU A 433 -14.67 -28.49 8.28
N PRO A 434 -15.39 -28.03 7.23
CA PRO A 434 -15.14 -28.53 5.87
C PRO A 434 -13.70 -28.26 5.40
N PHE A 435 -13.19 -27.05 5.61
CA PHE A 435 -11.83 -26.68 5.27
C PHE A 435 -10.80 -27.49 6.07
N ALA A 436 -11.03 -27.64 7.38
CA ALA A 436 -10.18 -28.43 8.26
C ALA A 436 -10.04 -29.89 7.78
N ARG A 437 -11.13 -30.50 7.33
CA ARG A 437 -11.16 -31.86 6.77
C ARG A 437 -10.45 -31.99 5.42
N LEU A 438 -10.46 -30.94 4.59
CA LEU A 438 -9.70 -30.93 3.34
C LEU A 438 -8.18 -30.96 3.56
N VAL A 439 -7.72 -30.37 4.67
CA VAL A 439 -6.29 -30.30 5.04
C VAL A 439 -5.95 -31.22 6.21
N GLU A 440 -6.75 -32.24 6.47
CA GLU A 440 -6.51 -33.24 7.51
C GLU A 440 -5.48 -34.29 7.05
N ALA A 441 -4.70 -34.82 8.00
CA ALA A 441 -3.82 -35.97 7.78
C ALA A 441 -4.57 -37.31 7.96
N ARG A 442 -5.58 -37.60 7.14
CA ARG A 442 -6.32 -38.87 7.18
C ARG A 442 -5.85 -39.80 6.05
N ASP A 443 -5.64 -41.08 6.38
CA ASP A 443 -5.32 -42.16 5.42
C ASP A 443 -4.07 -41.92 4.53
N ASN A 444 -3.10 -41.10 4.97
CA ASN A 444 -1.92 -40.68 4.19
C ASN A 444 -2.23 -39.99 2.85
N VAL A 445 -3.48 -39.58 2.60
CA VAL A 445 -3.90 -38.91 1.37
C VAL A 445 -4.51 -37.56 1.73
N SER A 446 -3.81 -36.48 1.38
CA SER A 446 -4.39 -35.12 1.42
C SER A 446 -5.47 -35.02 0.35
N ARG A 447 -6.68 -34.56 0.71
CA ARG A 447 -7.76 -34.31 -0.28
C ARG A 447 -7.48 -33.09 -1.16
N LEU A 448 -6.64 -32.17 -0.69
CA LEU A 448 -6.06 -31.09 -1.47
C LEU A 448 -4.64 -31.49 -1.91
N ASN A 449 -4.49 -31.96 -3.15
CA ASN A 449 -3.20 -32.16 -3.82
C ASN A 449 -2.91 -30.97 -4.74
N TYR A 450 -1.66 -30.52 -4.77
CA TYR A 450 -1.24 -29.37 -5.58
C TYR A 450 0.08 -29.67 -6.31
N ASP A 451 0.16 -29.19 -7.54
CA ASP A 451 1.37 -29.20 -8.34
C ASP A 451 1.95 -27.78 -8.39
N ALA A 452 3.16 -27.61 -7.83
CA ALA A 452 3.82 -26.32 -7.76
C ALA A 452 4.13 -25.75 -9.16
N ALA A 453 4.42 -26.60 -10.15
CA ALA A 453 4.65 -26.17 -11.52
C ALA A 453 3.33 -25.71 -12.18
N LEU A 454 2.24 -26.45 -12.00
CA LEU A 454 0.92 -26.06 -12.49
C LEU A 454 0.46 -24.71 -11.90
N ILE A 455 0.61 -24.55 -10.58
CA ILE A 455 0.32 -23.29 -9.89
C ILE A 455 1.19 -22.15 -10.43
N THR A 456 2.47 -22.42 -10.69
CA THR A 456 3.37 -21.41 -11.24
C THR A 456 2.90 -20.96 -12.63
N CYS A 457 2.54 -21.90 -13.52
CA CYS A 457 2.02 -21.57 -14.85
C CYS A 457 0.74 -20.74 -14.82
N LEU A 458 -0.12 -20.94 -13.81
CA LEU A 458 -1.30 -20.11 -13.58
C LEU A 458 -0.92 -18.71 -13.11
N VAL A 459 -0.03 -18.62 -12.12
CA VAL A 459 0.46 -17.34 -11.60
C VAL A 459 1.11 -16.53 -12.72
N ASP A 460 1.87 -17.16 -13.62
CA ASP A 460 2.49 -16.50 -14.78
C ASP A 460 1.48 -15.93 -15.79
N ARG A 461 0.19 -16.28 -15.69
CA ARG A 461 -0.92 -15.76 -16.51
C ARG A 461 -1.79 -14.74 -15.77
N TRP A 462 -1.50 -14.46 -14.50
CA TRP A 462 -2.23 -13.46 -13.72
C TRP A 462 -1.89 -12.05 -14.18
N ARG A 463 -2.92 -11.25 -14.44
CA ARG A 463 -2.79 -9.82 -14.75
C ARG A 463 -3.19 -8.98 -13.53
N PRO A 464 -2.24 -8.30 -12.88
CA PRO A 464 -2.50 -7.41 -11.75
C PRO A 464 -3.58 -6.36 -12.03
N GLU A 465 -3.69 -5.91 -13.27
CA GLU A 465 -4.53 -4.81 -13.68
C GLU A 465 -6.01 -5.20 -13.71
N THR A 466 -6.29 -6.43 -14.16
CA THR A 466 -7.65 -6.97 -14.26
C THR A 466 -8.00 -7.94 -13.13
N HIS A 467 -7.02 -8.33 -12.30
CA HIS A 467 -7.13 -9.37 -11.29
C HIS A 467 -7.70 -10.69 -11.86
N THR A 468 -7.32 -11.03 -13.08
CA THR A 468 -7.75 -12.23 -13.81
C THR A 468 -6.54 -12.97 -14.38
N PHE A 469 -6.68 -14.29 -14.53
CA PHE A 469 -5.82 -15.12 -15.35
C PHE A 469 -6.24 -14.98 -16.82
N HIS A 470 -5.26 -14.79 -17.70
CA HIS A 470 -5.49 -14.63 -19.13
C HIS A 470 -5.09 -15.92 -19.86
N PHE A 471 -6.06 -16.50 -20.59
CA PHE A 471 -5.87 -17.68 -21.45
C PHE A 471 -6.33 -17.39 -22.88
N ARG A 472 -5.94 -18.25 -23.83
CA ARG A 472 -6.35 -18.13 -25.24
C ARG A 472 -7.87 -18.22 -25.44
N TRP A 473 -8.56 -18.92 -24.55
CA TRP A 473 -9.99 -19.16 -24.58
C TRP A 473 -10.81 -18.17 -23.73
N GLY A 474 -10.17 -17.21 -23.05
CA GLY A 474 -10.86 -16.22 -22.23
C GLY A 474 -10.11 -15.83 -20.96
N GLU A 475 -10.77 -15.01 -20.15
CA GLU A 475 -10.30 -14.64 -18.82
C GLU A 475 -10.97 -15.50 -17.75
N MET A 476 -10.26 -15.74 -16.65
CA MET A 476 -10.76 -16.49 -15.49
C MET A 476 -10.27 -15.82 -14.20
N ALA A 477 -11.07 -15.78 -13.15
CA ALA A 477 -10.63 -15.34 -11.83
C ALA A 477 -11.23 -16.22 -10.75
N PRO A 478 -10.55 -16.41 -9.61
CA PRO A 478 -11.17 -17.07 -8.47
C PRO A 478 -12.30 -16.21 -7.92
N THR A 479 -13.47 -16.81 -7.76
CA THR A 479 -14.70 -16.15 -7.31
C THR A 479 -15.01 -16.49 -5.85
N LEU A 480 -15.98 -15.77 -5.27
CA LEU A 480 -16.50 -16.11 -3.94
C LEU A 480 -17.21 -17.48 -3.95
N GLU A 481 -17.83 -17.85 -5.07
CA GLU A 481 -18.39 -19.20 -5.26
C GLU A 481 -17.28 -20.25 -5.20
N ASP A 482 -16.19 -20.05 -5.95
CA ASP A 482 -15.06 -20.98 -5.94
C ASP A 482 -14.48 -21.16 -4.53
N VAL A 483 -14.26 -20.07 -3.79
CA VAL A 483 -13.75 -20.15 -2.42
C VAL A 483 -14.72 -20.87 -1.49
N SER A 484 -16.02 -20.61 -1.62
CA SER A 484 -17.01 -21.23 -0.77
C SER A 484 -17.17 -22.72 -1.07
N MET A 485 -17.21 -23.08 -2.36
CA MET A 485 -17.50 -24.43 -2.83
C MET A 485 -16.27 -25.35 -2.87
N LEU A 486 -15.06 -24.83 -3.07
CA LEU A 486 -13.84 -25.65 -3.12
C LEU A 486 -13.13 -25.73 -1.77
N LEU A 487 -13.26 -24.70 -0.92
CA LEU A 487 -12.63 -24.68 0.40
C LEU A 487 -13.64 -24.93 1.52
N GLY A 488 -14.94 -24.89 1.25
CA GLY A 488 -15.97 -25.14 2.24
C GLY A 488 -16.05 -24.02 3.28
N LEU A 489 -15.72 -22.80 2.85
CA LEU A 489 -15.63 -21.63 3.72
C LEU A 489 -16.88 -20.74 3.56
N PRO A 490 -17.52 -20.34 4.68
CA PRO A 490 -18.71 -19.52 4.61
C PRO A 490 -18.39 -18.09 4.15
N LEU A 491 -19.32 -17.53 3.38
CA LEU A 491 -19.33 -16.11 2.98
C LEU A 491 -20.15 -15.24 3.94
N ALA A 492 -21.00 -15.88 4.73
CA ALA A 492 -21.80 -15.29 5.78
C ALA A 492 -20.95 -14.99 7.04
N GLY A 493 -21.19 -13.85 7.67
CA GLY A 493 -20.67 -13.52 9.01
C GLY A 493 -19.93 -12.19 9.05
N GLU A 494 -19.37 -11.88 10.21
CA GLU A 494 -18.62 -10.64 10.44
C GLU A 494 -17.36 -10.58 9.55
N PRO A 495 -17.03 -9.41 8.98
CA PRO A 495 -15.81 -9.23 8.20
C PRO A 495 -14.58 -9.40 9.09
N ILE A 496 -13.56 -10.11 8.58
CA ILE A 496 -12.27 -10.20 9.24
C ILE A 496 -11.46 -8.94 8.89
N GLY A 497 -11.51 -7.95 9.78
CA GLY A 497 -10.77 -6.70 9.66
C GLY A 497 -9.27 -6.83 9.98
N PRO A 498 -8.54 -5.71 10.02
CA PRO A 498 -7.15 -5.69 10.47
C PRO A 498 -7.06 -6.25 11.90
N LEU A 499 -6.40 -7.40 12.06
CA LEU A 499 -6.19 -8.02 13.36
C LEU A 499 -5.04 -7.30 14.08
N GLU A 500 -5.23 -6.95 15.35
CA GLU A 500 -4.18 -6.38 16.19
C GLU A 500 -3.44 -7.46 17.00
N GLU A 501 -2.15 -7.24 17.25
CA GLU A 501 -1.35 -8.14 18.07
C GLU A 501 -1.74 -8.04 19.56
N PRO A 502 -2.13 -9.14 20.22
CA PRO A 502 -2.56 -9.09 21.61
C PRO A 502 -1.40 -8.72 22.54
N VAL A 503 -1.65 -7.85 23.51
CA VAL A 503 -0.60 -7.44 24.46
C VAL A 503 -0.20 -8.59 25.35
N GLY A 504 1.10 -8.84 25.46
CA GLY A 504 1.60 -9.88 26.36
C GLY A 504 1.18 -11.29 25.93
N TRP A 505 0.81 -11.49 24.65
CA TRP A 505 0.38 -12.78 24.12
C TRP A 505 1.37 -13.89 24.45
N MET A 506 2.67 -13.60 24.50
CA MET A 506 3.73 -14.54 24.85
C MET A 506 3.55 -15.11 26.27
N HIS A 507 3.37 -14.23 27.26
CA HIS A 507 3.15 -14.63 28.65
C HIS A 507 1.81 -15.36 28.83
N SER A 508 0.78 -14.90 28.10
CA SER A 508 -0.53 -15.53 28.09
C SER A 508 -0.45 -16.95 27.54
N MET A 509 0.22 -17.13 26.39
CA MET A 509 0.41 -18.45 25.80
C MET A 509 1.30 -19.33 26.67
N ASP A 510 2.40 -18.82 27.21
CA ASP A 510 3.24 -19.55 28.16
C ASP A 510 2.40 -20.10 29.32
N ALA A 511 1.62 -19.24 29.98
CA ALA A 511 0.78 -19.65 31.10
C ALA A 511 -0.29 -20.68 30.70
N ARG A 512 -0.89 -20.54 29.50
CA ARG A 512 -1.96 -21.42 29.02
C ARG A 512 -1.44 -22.78 28.57
N PHE A 513 -0.22 -22.85 28.06
CA PHE A 513 0.39 -24.09 27.55
C PHE A 513 1.34 -24.75 28.56
N LEU A 514 1.63 -24.08 29.68
CA LEU A 514 2.46 -24.62 30.75
C LEU A 514 1.88 -25.92 31.32
N GLY A 515 2.69 -26.98 31.33
CA GLY A 515 2.30 -28.28 31.90
C GLY A 515 1.28 -29.07 31.08
N VAL A 516 0.88 -28.60 29.90
CA VAL A 516 -0.04 -29.32 29.01
C VAL A 516 0.61 -30.60 28.46
N ARG A 517 1.90 -30.53 28.13
CA ARG A 517 2.73 -31.67 27.72
C ARG A 517 4.05 -31.67 28.47
N GLU A 518 4.44 -32.83 29.00
CA GLU A 518 5.72 -33.00 29.69
C GLU A 518 6.90 -32.83 28.73
N GLY A 519 7.96 -32.18 29.19
CA GLY A 519 9.20 -31.98 28.41
C GLY A 519 9.18 -30.82 27.42
N VAL A 520 8.03 -30.16 27.22
CA VAL A 520 7.94 -28.95 26.38
C VAL A 520 8.30 -27.71 27.20
N GLY A 521 9.33 -26.99 26.76
CA GLY A 521 9.77 -25.73 27.37
C GLY A 521 8.83 -24.54 27.10
N PRO A 522 9.21 -23.33 27.56
CA PRO A 522 8.45 -22.11 27.27
C PRO A 522 8.32 -21.87 25.76
N ILE A 523 7.37 -21.01 25.40
CA ILE A 523 7.05 -20.65 24.03
C ILE A 523 8.30 -20.23 23.27
N SER A 524 8.53 -20.89 22.14
CA SER A 524 9.55 -20.46 21.18
C SER A 524 8.90 -19.50 20.20
N PHE A 525 9.42 -18.29 20.07
CA PHE A 525 8.83 -17.23 19.25
C PHE A 525 9.90 -16.40 18.53
N GLU A 526 9.47 -15.63 17.54
CA GLU A 526 10.22 -14.49 16.99
C GLU A 526 9.32 -13.26 16.96
N ALA A 527 9.80 -12.14 16.39
CA ALA A 527 9.16 -10.82 16.45
C ALA A 527 7.67 -10.73 16.02
N HIS A 528 7.10 -11.79 15.45
CA HIS A 528 5.76 -11.80 14.85
C HIS A 528 4.80 -12.84 15.48
N GLY A 529 5.30 -13.79 16.28
CA GLY A 529 4.46 -14.82 16.89
C GLY A 529 5.17 -16.15 17.19
N PRO A 530 4.43 -17.20 17.62
CA PRO A 530 5.00 -18.50 17.96
C PRO A 530 5.67 -19.19 16.76
N ARG A 531 6.75 -19.92 17.03
CA ARG A 531 7.39 -20.78 16.03
C ARG A 531 6.51 -21.98 15.74
N GLN A 532 6.43 -22.33 14.47
CA GLN A 532 5.68 -23.48 13.98
C GLN A 532 6.17 -24.80 14.62
N ALA A 533 7.48 -24.96 14.81
CA ALA A 533 8.05 -26.13 15.47
C ALA A 533 7.51 -26.31 16.90
N TRP A 534 7.32 -25.20 17.63
CA TRP A 534 6.74 -25.24 18.97
C TRP A 534 5.25 -25.61 18.95
N LEU A 535 4.48 -25.08 17.99
CA LEU A 535 3.07 -25.49 17.82
C LEU A 535 2.95 -26.99 17.54
N HIS A 536 3.86 -27.56 16.75
CA HIS A 536 3.85 -28.99 16.43
C HIS A 536 3.97 -29.90 17.66
N GLU A 537 4.48 -29.40 18.79
CA GLU A 537 4.54 -30.15 20.05
C GLU A 537 3.14 -30.42 20.66
N PHE A 538 2.10 -29.72 20.19
CA PHE A 538 0.71 -29.85 20.66
C PHE A 538 -0.20 -30.56 19.66
N GLN A 539 0.36 -31.22 18.64
CA GLN A 539 -0.37 -32.18 17.80
C GLN A 539 -0.93 -33.33 18.64
N ILE A 540 -2.07 -33.90 18.27
CA ILE A 540 -2.71 -34.95 19.07
C ILE A 540 -1.88 -36.23 19.15
N GLU A 541 -1.14 -36.54 18.08
CA GLU A 541 -0.18 -37.65 18.02
C GLU A 541 0.90 -37.54 19.11
N GLN A 542 1.26 -36.31 19.48
CA GLN A 542 2.30 -36.05 20.47
C GLN A 542 1.87 -36.38 21.90
N PHE A 543 0.57 -36.54 22.12
CA PHE A 543 -0.02 -37.01 23.37
C PHE A 543 -0.29 -38.53 23.36
N GLY A 544 0.06 -39.23 22.27
CA GLY A 544 -0.19 -40.66 22.11
C GLY A 544 -1.58 -41.00 21.57
N TYR A 545 -2.34 -40.04 21.04
CA TYR A 545 -3.63 -40.32 20.38
C TYR A 545 -3.42 -41.14 19.09
N PRO A 546 -4.27 -42.14 18.78
CA PRO A 546 -5.53 -42.52 19.45
C PRO A 546 -5.40 -43.47 20.64
N ASP A 547 -4.20 -43.97 20.93
CA ASP A 547 -3.98 -45.03 21.92
C ASP A 547 -4.07 -44.53 23.36
N VAL A 548 -3.76 -43.25 23.59
CA VAL A 548 -3.78 -42.61 24.92
C VAL A 548 -4.89 -41.55 24.97
N PRO A 549 -5.81 -41.62 25.96
CA PRO A 549 -6.85 -40.62 26.11
C PRO A 549 -6.26 -39.28 26.56
N MET A 550 -6.67 -38.20 25.89
CA MET A 550 -6.26 -36.84 26.21
C MET A 550 -7.20 -36.21 27.25
N THR A 551 -6.66 -35.38 28.14
CA THR A 551 -7.45 -34.58 29.09
C THR A 551 -8.20 -33.44 28.38
N ALA A 552 -9.26 -32.91 28.99
CA ALA A 552 -10.02 -31.78 28.44
C ALA A 552 -9.16 -30.54 28.18
N VAL A 553 -8.17 -30.29 29.05
CA VAL A 553 -7.19 -29.21 28.87
C VAL A 553 -6.34 -29.50 27.62
N GLN A 554 -5.75 -30.70 27.51
CA GLN A 554 -4.94 -31.07 26.33
C GLN A 554 -5.74 -30.95 25.03
N ILE A 555 -6.98 -31.46 24.99
CA ILE A 555 -7.85 -31.37 23.82
C ILE A 555 -8.08 -29.90 23.40
N THR A 556 -8.36 -29.03 24.37
CA THR A 556 -8.64 -27.61 24.12
C THR A 556 -7.38 -26.85 23.69
N ARG A 557 -6.24 -27.09 24.34
CA ARG A 557 -4.97 -26.43 24.00
C ARG A 557 -4.43 -26.91 22.65
N SER A 558 -4.60 -28.19 22.32
CA SER A 558 -4.28 -28.73 20.99
C SER A 558 -5.17 -28.13 19.90
N LEU A 559 -6.47 -27.90 20.15
CA LEU A 559 -7.33 -27.20 19.20
C LEU A 559 -6.87 -25.74 18.98
N GLU A 560 -6.51 -25.02 20.05
CA GLU A 560 -5.97 -23.66 19.91
C GLU A 560 -4.69 -23.63 19.06
N ALA A 561 -3.76 -24.57 19.31
CA ALA A 561 -2.54 -24.72 18.50
C ALA A 561 -2.86 -25.07 17.04
N TYR A 562 -3.83 -25.97 16.81
CA TYR A 562 -4.30 -26.34 15.48
C TYR A 562 -4.90 -25.15 14.73
N LEU A 563 -5.74 -24.33 15.39
CA LEU A 563 -6.37 -23.16 14.77
C LEU A 563 -5.33 -22.10 14.37
N MET A 564 -4.32 -21.85 15.21
CA MET A 564 -3.21 -20.97 14.85
C MET A 564 -2.45 -21.49 13.62
N TRP A 565 -2.15 -22.80 13.59
CA TRP A 565 -1.52 -23.43 12.43
C TRP A 565 -2.40 -23.36 11.18
N LEU A 566 -3.70 -23.64 11.30
CA LEU A 566 -4.66 -23.62 10.20
C LEU A 566 -4.73 -22.21 9.58
N LEU A 567 -4.97 -21.19 10.41
CA LEU A 567 -5.10 -19.80 9.95
C LEU A 567 -3.80 -19.28 9.34
N GLY A 568 -2.65 -19.48 10.02
CA GLY A 568 -1.39 -18.88 9.60
C GLY A 568 -0.63 -19.65 8.51
N LYS A 569 -0.69 -20.99 8.48
CA LYS A 569 0.04 -21.82 7.50
C LYS A 569 -0.79 -22.42 6.38
N THR A 570 -2.11 -22.53 6.52
CA THR A 570 -2.95 -23.11 5.45
C THR A 570 -3.88 -22.10 4.80
N MET A 571 -4.52 -21.24 5.60
CA MET A 571 -5.59 -20.36 5.13
C MET A 571 -5.07 -19.03 4.57
N PHE A 572 -4.28 -18.28 5.35
CA PHE A 572 -3.77 -16.96 4.96
C PHE A 572 -2.29 -16.96 4.57
N THR A 573 -1.53 -18.00 4.94
CA THR A 573 -0.13 -18.22 4.53
C THR A 573 0.79 -17.01 4.68
N ASP A 574 1.00 -16.59 5.93
CA ASP A 574 1.76 -15.39 6.27
C ASP A 574 3.23 -15.36 5.75
N ASN A 575 3.77 -14.13 5.61
CA ASN A 575 5.14 -13.88 5.13
C ASN A 575 6.23 -14.09 6.21
N HIS A 576 5.92 -14.73 7.35
CA HIS A 576 6.79 -14.76 8.51
C HIS A 576 7.62 -16.06 8.66
N GLY A 577 7.89 -16.75 7.54
CA GLY A 577 8.79 -17.92 7.51
C GLY A 577 8.32 -19.04 8.43
N ASN A 578 9.07 -19.30 9.50
CA ASN A 578 8.79 -20.37 10.48
C ASN A 578 7.90 -19.93 11.67
N THR A 579 7.32 -18.73 11.63
CA THR A 579 6.40 -18.25 12.68
C THR A 579 4.97 -18.12 12.18
N ILE A 580 4.02 -18.17 13.11
CA ILE A 580 2.60 -17.87 12.88
C ILE A 580 2.31 -16.50 13.48
N SER A 581 1.60 -15.64 12.76
CA SER A 581 1.22 -14.32 13.28
C SER A 581 0.42 -14.42 14.59
N ALA A 582 0.85 -13.70 15.62
CA ALA A 582 0.16 -13.58 16.90
C ALA A 582 -1.24 -12.94 16.78
N TRP A 583 -1.56 -12.34 15.64
CA TRP A 583 -2.87 -11.79 15.32
C TRP A 583 -4.00 -12.82 15.34
N TYR A 584 -3.69 -14.09 15.09
CA TYR A 584 -4.68 -15.16 15.08
C TYR A 584 -5.01 -15.71 16.47
N ILE A 585 -4.24 -15.33 17.50
CA ILE A 585 -4.40 -15.86 18.87
C ILE A 585 -5.80 -15.62 19.43
N PRO A 586 -6.39 -14.41 19.37
CA PRO A 586 -7.72 -14.17 19.96
C PRO A 586 -8.81 -15.04 19.31
N ILE A 587 -8.75 -15.17 17.98
CA ILE A 587 -9.67 -16.01 17.21
C ILE A 587 -9.50 -17.49 17.59
N ALA A 588 -8.25 -17.97 17.69
CA ALA A 588 -7.96 -19.34 18.06
C ALA A 588 -8.44 -19.66 19.49
N GLN A 589 -8.27 -18.72 20.42
CA GLN A 589 -8.71 -18.82 21.80
C GLN A 589 -10.24 -18.90 21.90
N GLU A 590 -10.95 -17.97 21.26
CA GLU A 590 -12.42 -17.91 21.22
C GLU A 590 -13.02 -19.24 20.75
N ILE A 591 -12.55 -19.76 19.62
CA ILE A 591 -13.08 -21.00 19.05
C ILE A 591 -12.69 -22.21 19.92
N ALA A 592 -11.47 -22.26 20.44
CA ALA A 592 -11.02 -23.39 21.24
C ALA A 592 -11.77 -23.48 22.59
N GLU A 593 -12.06 -22.36 23.23
CA GLU A 593 -12.69 -22.29 24.55
C GLU A 593 -14.22 -22.35 24.52
N ALA A 594 -14.83 -22.20 23.34
CA ALA A 594 -16.27 -22.21 23.20
C ALA A 594 -16.89 -23.53 23.67
N THR A 595 -17.86 -23.42 24.57
CA THR A 595 -18.70 -24.54 25.04
C THR A 595 -20.01 -24.66 24.27
N GLU A 596 -20.45 -23.59 23.61
CA GLU A 596 -21.73 -23.48 22.90
C GLU A 596 -21.56 -22.68 21.61
N ALA A 597 -22.46 -22.89 20.65
CA ALA A 597 -22.39 -22.22 19.34
C ALA A 597 -22.49 -20.69 19.43
N GLU A 598 -23.24 -20.17 20.40
CA GLU A 598 -23.45 -18.72 20.61
C GLU A 598 -22.18 -17.99 21.09
N HIS A 599 -21.21 -18.72 21.66
CA HIS A 599 -19.93 -18.17 22.09
C HIS A 599 -18.95 -17.92 20.93
N ILE A 600 -19.26 -18.40 19.71
CA ILE A 600 -18.40 -18.24 18.55
C ILE A 600 -18.96 -17.19 17.60
N THR A 601 -18.14 -16.19 17.30
CA THR A 601 -18.44 -15.19 16.27
C THR A 601 -18.36 -15.85 14.90
N GLN A 602 -19.50 -15.88 14.19
CA GLN A 602 -19.53 -16.25 12.78
C GLN A 602 -18.76 -15.23 11.96
N ARG A 603 -17.81 -15.71 11.16
CA ARG A 603 -16.94 -14.87 10.33
C ARG A 603 -17.09 -15.24 8.87
N SER A 604 -17.02 -14.21 8.02
CA SER A 604 -17.01 -14.37 6.56
C SER A 604 -15.62 -14.86 6.08
N TRP A 605 -15.28 -16.12 6.42
CA TRP A 605 -13.99 -16.73 6.13
C TRP A 605 -13.65 -16.74 4.64
N GLY A 606 -14.60 -17.06 3.76
CA GLY A 606 -14.36 -17.14 2.32
C GLY A 606 -14.00 -15.77 1.73
N SER A 607 -14.72 -14.72 2.10
CA SER A 607 -14.40 -13.35 1.66
C SER A 607 -13.03 -12.89 2.17
N ALA A 608 -12.65 -13.26 3.40
CA ALA A 608 -11.34 -12.93 3.95
C ALA A 608 -10.20 -13.64 3.20
N VAL A 609 -10.38 -14.92 2.88
CA VAL A 609 -9.42 -15.69 2.07
C VAL A 609 -9.29 -15.09 0.68
N LEU A 610 -10.41 -14.80 0.00
CA LEU A 610 -10.37 -14.19 -1.34
C LEU A 610 -9.67 -12.83 -1.31
N ALA A 611 -9.98 -11.96 -0.34
CA ALA A 611 -9.37 -10.64 -0.21
C ALA A 611 -7.85 -10.70 0.04
N SER A 612 -7.35 -11.71 0.75
CA SER A 612 -5.92 -11.90 0.97
C SER A 612 -5.16 -12.41 -0.28
N SER A 613 -5.87 -13.02 -1.24
CA SER A 613 -5.29 -13.84 -2.31
C SER A 613 -4.64 -13.04 -3.47
N PRO A 614 -5.26 -11.99 -4.05
CA PRO A 614 -4.62 -11.18 -5.10
C PRO A 614 -3.30 -10.53 -4.67
N ARG A 615 -3.19 -10.16 -3.39
CA ARG A 615 -1.95 -9.64 -2.81
C ARG A 615 -0.83 -10.69 -2.85
N MET A 616 -1.14 -11.95 -2.54
CA MET A 616 -0.18 -13.04 -2.58
C MET A 616 0.29 -13.39 -4.00
N VAL A 617 -0.64 -13.39 -4.97
CA VAL A 617 -0.32 -13.61 -6.39
C VAL A 617 0.56 -12.46 -6.90
N LEU A 618 0.19 -11.20 -6.60
CA LEU A 618 0.94 -10.02 -7.01
C LEU A 618 2.35 -9.95 -6.43
N GLU A 619 2.54 -10.32 -5.16
CA GLU A 619 3.87 -10.42 -4.52
C GLU A 619 4.77 -11.47 -5.21
N SER A 620 4.18 -12.50 -5.84
CA SER A 620 4.91 -13.57 -6.53
C SER A 620 5.35 -13.21 -7.96
N LEU A 621 4.73 -12.19 -8.58
CA LEU A 621 4.95 -11.81 -9.99
C LEU A 621 6.22 -11.00 -10.26
N VAL A 622 6.78 -10.36 -9.22
CA VAL A 622 7.90 -9.39 -9.33
C VAL A 622 9.23 -9.99 -8.83
N ALA A 623 9.25 -11.27 -8.46
CA ALA A 623 10.41 -11.89 -7.81
C ALA A 623 11.38 -12.56 -8.83
N PRO A 624 12.68 -12.18 -8.85
CA PRO A 624 13.61 -12.64 -9.90
C PRO A 624 14.17 -14.06 -9.76
N SER A 625 13.95 -14.80 -8.66
CA SER A 625 14.57 -16.12 -8.44
C SER A 625 14.06 -16.85 -7.18
N CYS A 626 14.55 -18.09 -7.01
CA CYS A 626 14.19 -19.23 -6.14
C CYS A 626 14.03 -18.98 -4.62
N CYS A 627 14.00 -17.73 -4.17
CA CYS A 627 13.75 -17.36 -2.77
C CYS A 627 12.33 -16.82 -2.55
N SER A 628 11.47 -16.88 -3.57
CA SER A 628 10.11 -16.35 -3.54
C SER A 628 9.10 -17.49 -3.48
N SER A 629 8.25 -17.41 -2.46
CA SER A 629 7.32 -18.46 -2.11
C SER A 629 5.90 -18.07 -2.55
N GLY A 630 5.27 -18.94 -3.35
CA GLY A 630 3.97 -18.73 -4.01
C GLY A 630 2.75 -18.83 -3.08
N PRO A 631 1.53 -18.66 -3.60
CA PRO A 631 0.29 -18.65 -2.83
C PRO A 631 0.05 -19.98 -2.07
N GLY A 632 -0.72 -19.90 -0.98
CA GLY A 632 -1.09 -21.02 -0.10
C GLY A 632 -2.07 -22.03 -0.70
N ARG A 633 -2.43 -23.06 0.08
CA ARG A 633 -3.20 -24.26 -0.33
C ARG A 633 -4.57 -23.97 -0.99
N GLY A 634 -5.10 -22.74 -0.91
CA GLY A 634 -6.48 -22.44 -1.24
C GLY A 634 -6.78 -21.86 -2.63
N PHE A 635 -5.80 -21.42 -3.43
CA PHE A 635 -6.14 -20.47 -4.51
C PHE A 635 -5.92 -20.91 -5.96
N PRO A 636 -4.81 -21.53 -6.39
CA PRO A 636 -4.60 -21.73 -7.82
C PRO A 636 -4.94 -23.15 -8.32
N SER A 637 -4.70 -24.22 -7.53
CA SER A 637 -4.90 -25.59 -8.05
C SER A 637 -6.35 -26.07 -8.03
N ALA A 638 -7.21 -25.50 -7.19
CA ALA A 638 -8.60 -25.93 -7.05
C ALA A 638 -9.57 -25.22 -8.02
N VAL A 639 -9.17 -24.07 -8.59
CA VAL A 639 -10.07 -23.16 -9.34
C VAL A 639 -10.19 -23.55 -10.83
N LEU A 640 -9.28 -24.36 -11.35
CA LEU A 640 -9.35 -24.82 -12.74
C LEU A 640 -10.27 -26.03 -12.88
N ARG A 641 -11.49 -25.80 -13.36
CA ARG A 641 -12.42 -26.86 -13.78
C ARG A 641 -12.06 -27.33 -15.19
N LEU A 642 -10.98 -28.09 -15.29
CA LEU A 642 -10.53 -28.66 -16.56
C LEU A 642 -11.11 -30.06 -16.75
N VAL A 643 -11.57 -30.35 -17.97
CA VAL A 643 -12.04 -31.69 -18.35
C VAL A 643 -10.86 -32.68 -18.40
N ARG A 644 -9.63 -32.17 -18.56
CA ARG A 644 -8.39 -32.96 -18.55
C ARG A 644 -7.78 -32.98 -17.15
N HIS A 645 -7.57 -34.18 -16.64
CA HIS A 645 -6.89 -34.41 -15.37
C HIS A 645 -5.37 -34.32 -15.57
N PHE A 646 -4.70 -33.44 -14.82
CA PHE A 646 -3.24 -33.38 -14.77
C PHE A 646 -2.71 -34.32 -13.67
N GLY A 647 -1.80 -35.22 -14.03
CA GLY A 647 -1.30 -36.27 -13.13
C GLY A 647 -0.54 -35.77 -11.90
N HIS A 648 -0.44 -36.62 -10.87
CA HIS A 648 0.02 -36.26 -9.51
C HIS A 648 1.55 -36.25 -9.26
N ASN A 649 2.43 -36.23 -10.27
CA ASN A 649 3.87 -36.39 -10.04
C ASN A 649 4.74 -35.13 -10.29
N GLN A 650 5.52 -34.81 -9.25
CA GLN A 650 6.45 -33.68 -9.10
C GLN A 650 7.58 -33.62 -10.17
N LEU A 651 7.95 -32.38 -10.53
CA LEU A 651 9.31 -31.80 -10.64
C LEU A 651 9.44 -30.83 -11.83
N ARG A 652 10.48 -29.99 -11.76
CA ARG A 652 11.01 -28.99 -12.72
C ARG A 652 10.78 -29.28 -14.22
N ASN A 653 10.71 -30.55 -14.61
CA ASN A 653 10.51 -31.00 -16.00
C ASN A 653 9.06 -30.87 -16.49
N CYS A 654 8.07 -30.74 -15.60
CA CYS A 654 6.65 -30.62 -15.97
C CYS A 654 6.23 -29.16 -16.20
N TYR A 655 6.98 -28.17 -15.73
CA TYR A 655 6.63 -26.76 -15.87
C TYR A 655 6.56 -26.28 -17.34
N PRO A 656 7.54 -26.61 -18.21
CA PRO A 656 7.41 -26.33 -19.64
C PRO A 656 6.21 -27.04 -20.27
N ALA A 657 5.96 -28.29 -19.88
CA ALA A 657 4.85 -29.09 -20.39
C ALA A 657 3.48 -28.51 -19.99
N PHE A 658 3.30 -28.05 -18.76
CA PHE A 658 2.07 -27.37 -18.33
C PHE A 658 1.88 -26.04 -19.04
N THR A 659 2.96 -25.28 -19.25
CA THR A 659 2.90 -24.02 -20.00
C THR A 659 2.39 -24.27 -21.42
N GLU A 660 2.96 -25.25 -22.11
CA GLU A 660 2.52 -25.66 -23.45
C GLU A 660 1.08 -26.17 -23.45
N GLN A 661 0.71 -27.01 -22.49
CA GLN A 661 -0.66 -27.53 -22.38
C GLN A 661 -1.68 -26.41 -22.16
N PHE A 662 -1.41 -25.42 -21.30
CA PHE A 662 -2.28 -24.25 -21.14
C PHE A 662 -2.43 -23.43 -22.42
N ASP A 663 -1.38 -23.35 -23.24
CA ASP A 663 -1.42 -22.64 -24.53
C ASP A 663 -2.16 -23.42 -25.61
N LEU A 664 -2.26 -24.75 -25.47
CA LEU A 664 -3.00 -25.63 -26.37
C LEU A 664 -4.45 -25.87 -25.92
N LEU A 665 -4.85 -25.43 -24.72
CA LEU A 665 -6.23 -25.56 -24.26
C LEU A 665 -7.17 -24.82 -25.21
N LEU A 666 -8.22 -25.51 -25.62
CA LEU A 666 -9.34 -24.93 -26.35
C LEU A 666 -10.50 -24.66 -25.38
N GLU A 667 -11.45 -23.84 -25.82
CA GLU A 667 -12.66 -23.54 -25.04
C GLU A 667 -13.43 -24.82 -24.65
N SER A 668 -13.43 -25.85 -25.51
CA SER A 668 -14.07 -27.14 -25.25
C SER A 668 -13.38 -27.99 -24.17
N ASP A 669 -12.14 -27.66 -23.79
CA ASP A 669 -11.41 -28.36 -22.74
C ASP A 669 -11.71 -27.81 -21.33
N VAL A 670 -12.48 -26.72 -21.23
CA VAL A 670 -12.83 -26.03 -19.98
C VAL A 670 -14.30 -26.28 -19.63
N SER A 671 -14.56 -26.74 -18.40
CA SER A 671 -15.91 -26.88 -17.89
C SER A 671 -16.38 -25.57 -17.22
N TRP A 672 -17.44 -25.00 -17.77
CA TRP A 672 -18.03 -23.72 -17.34
C TRP A 672 -19.33 -23.89 -16.54
N GLU A 673 -19.67 -25.12 -16.16
CA GLU A 673 -20.92 -25.43 -15.47
C GLU A 673 -20.85 -25.04 -13.98
N PRO A 674 -21.95 -24.59 -13.34
CA PRO A 674 -22.00 -24.38 -11.89
C PRO A 674 -21.69 -25.65 -11.08
N TYR A 675 -21.34 -25.51 -9.80
CA TYR A 675 -21.06 -26.68 -8.96
C TYR A 675 -22.35 -27.53 -8.77
N SER A 676 -22.36 -28.74 -9.34
CA SER A 676 -23.47 -29.69 -9.13
C SER A 676 -23.45 -30.26 -7.70
N GLU A 677 -24.58 -30.85 -7.28
CA GLU A 677 -24.67 -31.56 -5.99
C GLU A 677 -23.66 -32.72 -5.91
N ASP A 678 -23.47 -33.46 -7.02
CA ASP A 678 -22.50 -34.55 -7.09
C ASP A 678 -21.06 -34.09 -6.80
N HIS A 679 -20.63 -32.95 -7.36
CA HIS A 679 -19.30 -32.39 -7.08
C HIS A 679 -19.13 -32.02 -5.60
N ARG A 680 -20.21 -31.58 -4.94
CA ARG A 680 -20.19 -31.21 -3.51
C ARG A 680 -20.10 -32.44 -2.62
N ASP A 681 -20.83 -33.49 -2.96
CA ASP A 681 -20.86 -34.73 -2.19
C ASP A 681 -19.55 -35.50 -2.32
N GLU A 682 -18.91 -35.44 -3.49
CA GLU A 682 -17.56 -35.99 -3.69
C GLU A 682 -16.50 -35.25 -2.87
N ALA A 683 -16.50 -33.91 -2.91
CA ALA A 683 -15.54 -33.08 -2.18
C ALA A 683 -15.78 -33.12 -0.65
N TYR A 684 -17.05 -33.13 -0.24
CA TYR A 684 -17.48 -33.14 1.16
C TYR A 684 -18.54 -34.22 1.42
N PRO A 685 -18.14 -35.50 1.57
CA PRO A 685 -19.06 -36.60 1.88
C PRO A 685 -19.85 -36.41 3.18
N GLY A 686 -19.39 -35.51 4.07
CA GLY A 686 -20.08 -35.13 5.31
C GLY A 686 -20.98 -33.89 5.19
N GLY A 687 -21.16 -33.38 3.97
CA GLY A 687 -21.88 -32.15 3.66
C GLY A 687 -21.02 -30.88 3.86
N ILE A 688 -21.35 -29.86 3.07
CA ILE A 688 -20.82 -28.49 3.23
C ILE A 688 -21.77 -27.67 4.12
N SER A 689 -21.23 -26.70 4.88
CA SER A 689 -22.06 -25.81 5.69
C SER A 689 -23.09 -25.08 4.82
N LEU A 690 -24.36 -25.02 5.26
CA LEU A 690 -25.39 -24.22 4.60
C LEU A 690 -25.01 -22.74 4.46
N MET A 691 -24.10 -22.24 5.31
CA MET A 691 -23.57 -20.88 5.23
C MET A 691 -22.69 -20.63 3.99
N CYS A 692 -22.30 -21.68 3.27
CA CYS A 692 -21.57 -21.58 2.01
C CYS A 692 -22.50 -21.28 0.82
N THR A 693 -23.76 -21.73 0.89
CA THR A 693 -24.75 -21.56 -0.19
C THR A 693 -25.88 -20.58 0.15
N ARG A 694 -26.09 -20.27 1.44
CA ARG A 694 -27.18 -19.39 1.92
C ARG A 694 -27.19 -18.05 1.22
N ASP A 695 -26.02 -17.43 1.10
CA ASP A 695 -25.86 -16.08 0.57
C ASP A 695 -25.26 -16.10 -0.85
N TRP A 696 -25.66 -17.07 -1.68
CA TRP A 696 -25.19 -17.22 -3.07
C TRP A 696 -25.37 -15.97 -3.92
N ALA A 697 -26.32 -15.10 -3.57
CA ALA A 697 -26.49 -13.79 -4.20
C ALA A 697 -25.23 -12.92 -4.12
N TYR A 698 -24.37 -13.13 -3.10
CA TYR A 698 -23.09 -12.42 -2.99
C TYR A 698 -22.01 -12.92 -3.95
N TRP A 699 -22.15 -14.09 -4.58
CA TRP A 699 -21.16 -14.60 -5.54
C TRP A 699 -20.95 -13.62 -6.70
N MET A 700 -22.00 -12.90 -7.07
CA MET A 700 -22.02 -11.85 -8.08
C MET A 700 -21.83 -10.44 -7.50
N THR A 701 -21.26 -10.29 -6.30
CA THR A 701 -20.95 -8.95 -5.76
C THR A 701 -19.79 -8.31 -6.51
N LYS A 702 -20.02 -7.13 -7.07
CA LYS A 702 -19.00 -6.38 -7.81
C LYS A 702 -18.05 -5.68 -6.83
N ALA A 703 -16.78 -6.05 -6.85
CA ALA A 703 -15.72 -5.26 -6.23
C ALA A 703 -15.26 -4.16 -7.20
N LYS A 704 -14.71 -3.05 -6.70
CA LYS A 704 -14.02 -2.05 -7.52
C LYS A 704 -12.52 -2.35 -7.43
N ILE A 705 -11.90 -2.63 -8.56
CA ILE A 705 -10.46 -2.79 -8.69
C ILE A 705 -9.87 -1.40 -8.88
N ILE A 706 -8.91 -1.04 -8.02
CA ILE A 706 -8.24 0.25 -8.07
C ILE A 706 -6.77 0.01 -8.38
N PHE A 707 -6.32 0.51 -9.53
CA PHE A 707 -4.94 0.46 -9.97
C PHE A 707 -4.47 1.84 -10.44
N ASP A 708 -3.70 2.53 -9.61
CA ASP A 708 -3.25 3.92 -9.81
C ASP A 708 -4.44 4.88 -10.03
N ILE A 709 -4.55 5.50 -11.22
CA ILE A 709 -5.67 6.36 -11.63
C ILE A 709 -6.87 5.57 -12.18
N PHE A 710 -6.77 4.25 -12.33
CA PHE A 710 -7.81 3.43 -12.92
C PHE A 710 -8.68 2.78 -11.86
N VAL A 711 -9.98 2.98 -12.01
CA VAL A 711 -11.01 2.27 -11.26
C VAL A 711 -11.89 1.54 -12.24
N GLU A 712 -11.74 0.22 -12.25
CA GLU A 712 -12.64 -0.67 -12.96
C GLU A 712 -13.56 -1.32 -11.93
N GLU A 713 -14.85 -1.45 -12.21
CA GLU A 713 -15.58 -2.54 -11.55
C GLU A 713 -14.87 -3.82 -11.95
N MET A 714 -14.60 -4.72 -11.00
CA MET A 714 -14.26 -6.09 -11.31
C MET A 714 -15.34 -6.57 -12.29
N SER A 715 -14.94 -6.66 -13.55
CA SER A 715 -15.87 -6.85 -14.63
C SER A 715 -16.21 -8.32 -14.59
N GLN A 716 -17.19 -8.69 -13.76
CA GLN A 716 -17.70 -10.05 -13.69
C GLN A 716 -18.11 -10.54 -15.08
N GLN A 717 -18.49 -9.60 -15.96
CA GLN A 717 -18.69 -9.79 -17.39
C GLN A 717 -17.52 -10.48 -18.12
N ARG A 718 -16.29 -10.40 -17.60
CA ARG A 718 -15.08 -11.09 -18.12
C ARG A 718 -14.99 -12.56 -17.67
N VAL A 719 -15.71 -12.94 -16.61
CA VAL A 719 -15.68 -14.27 -16.00
C VAL A 719 -17.07 -14.92 -15.90
N MET A 720 -18.09 -14.36 -16.57
CA MET A 720 -19.49 -14.83 -16.50
C MET A 720 -19.66 -16.30 -16.88
N ARG A 721 -18.75 -16.82 -17.72
CA ARG A 721 -18.76 -18.23 -18.10
C ARG A 721 -18.61 -19.14 -16.88
N GLN A 722 -17.87 -18.72 -15.84
CA GLN A 722 -17.73 -19.48 -14.58
C GLN A 722 -19.07 -19.69 -13.85
N PHE A 723 -20.08 -18.86 -14.16
CA PHE A 723 -21.41 -18.92 -13.58
C PHE A 723 -22.45 -19.50 -14.54
N GLY A 724 -22.02 -20.17 -15.63
CA GLY A 724 -22.92 -20.66 -16.68
C GLY A 724 -23.61 -19.54 -17.47
N MET A 725 -23.12 -18.30 -17.39
CA MET A 725 -23.70 -17.13 -18.05
C MET A 725 -22.88 -16.70 -19.27
N ARG A 726 -23.54 -16.05 -20.23
CA ARG A 726 -22.89 -15.54 -21.44
C ARG A 726 -21.91 -14.40 -21.10
N GLN A 727 -20.65 -14.55 -21.51
CA GLN A 727 -19.67 -13.48 -21.50
C GLN A 727 -19.97 -12.47 -22.62
N LEU A 728 -20.09 -11.18 -22.29
CA LEU A 728 -20.46 -10.13 -23.25
C LEU A 728 -19.26 -9.43 -23.91
N ILE A 729 -18.08 -9.49 -23.30
CA ILE A 729 -16.85 -8.87 -23.78
C ILE A 729 -15.93 -9.98 -24.28
N GLU A 730 -15.58 -9.95 -25.57
CA GLU A 730 -14.53 -10.82 -26.12
C GLU A 730 -13.20 -10.47 -25.42
N PRO A 731 -12.39 -11.47 -25.02
CA PRO A 731 -11.06 -11.21 -24.47
C PRO A 731 -10.28 -10.29 -25.43
N PRO A 732 -9.44 -9.37 -24.93
CA PRO A 732 -8.69 -8.46 -25.80
C PRO A 732 -7.96 -9.29 -26.87
N PRO A 733 -8.07 -8.91 -28.16
CA PRO A 733 -7.51 -9.71 -29.23
C PRO A 733 -6.00 -9.81 -29.07
N HIS A 734 -5.50 -11.02 -28.78
CA HIS A 734 -4.08 -11.33 -28.86
C HIS A 734 -3.68 -11.38 -30.34
N THR A 735 -3.41 -10.23 -30.96
CA THR A 735 -2.87 -10.17 -32.32
C THR A 735 -1.44 -10.70 -32.42
N VAL A 736 -0.84 -11.14 -31.31
CA VAL A 736 0.47 -11.79 -31.30
C VAL A 736 0.35 -13.15 -30.60
N PRO A 737 0.32 -14.27 -31.34
CA PRO A 737 0.47 -15.58 -30.73
C PRO A 737 1.84 -15.69 -30.06
N LEU A 738 1.95 -16.52 -29.01
CA LEU A 738 3.26 -17.02 -28.58
C LEU A 738 3.95 -17.61 -29.83
N PRO A 739 5.20 -17.20 -30.13
CA PRO A 739 5.83 -17.57 -31.39
C PRO A 739 5.83 -19.09 -31.59
N PRO A 740 5.50 -19.62 -32.79
CA PRO A 740 5.41 -21.07 -33.05
C PRO A 740 6.67 -21.86 -32.67
N ARG A 741 7.85 -21.20 -32.64
CA ARG A 741 9.13 -21.80 -32.22
C ARG A 741 9.28 -22.04 -30.72
N VAL A 742 8.30 -21.62 -29.91
CA VAL A 742 8.19 -21.97 -28.48
C VAL A 742 7.71 -23.42 -28.31
N HIS A 743 7.11 -24.01 -29.35
CA HIS A 743 6.56 -25.36 -29.35
C HIS A 743 7.46 -26.41 -30.04
N ALA A 744 8.77 -26.14 -30.20
CA ALA A 744 9.72 -27.03 -30.90
C ALA A 744 10.91 -27.44 -30.03
#